data_AF-A0A7K3X3V6-F1
#
_entry.id   AF-A0A7K3X3V6-F1
#
_cell.length_a   1.000
_cell.length_b   1.000
_cell.length_c   1.000
_cell.angle_alpha   90.00
_cell.angle_beta   90.00
_cell.angle_gamma   90.00
#
_symmetry.space_group_name_H-M   'P 1'
#
loop_
_entity.id
_entity.type
_entity.pdbx_description
1 polymer ?
#
loop_
_entity_poly.entity_id
_entity_poly.type
_entity_poly.pdbx_seq_one_letter_code
_entity_poly.pdbx_strand_id
1 'polypeptide(L)'
;MPRSTRRLLAVTVAAALAAAPGTPAVAGSQPSPPAAPGAAETSDTVTLVTGDVVRVTHPASGPDVVTVDRSNGSTGGVHTEMVGQDLYVIPDEALPHLAANRLDRELFNVTDLIEDGFDDTHASELPLIATYPGGGTARAAARTAPAKARKVRDLRSINGMALSTAKKDAASFWRALAPAGGSTRFAGGVGKLWLDGRVRVDLADSVAQVGAPQAWSAGYDGKGTTVAVLDTGVDATHPDLAGKVKEAVSFVPGVDTVDRDGHGTHVASTVAGSGAASGGAEKGVAPGADLVVGKVLDDGGFGQDSWIIAGMEWAAHHAKVVNMSLGSPEPSDGTDPMAQAVERLTAETGTLFVIAAGNSYDESTIGSPAAADAALTVAAVDGADVRADFSSQGPRYGDNGLKPDISAPGVQILAARATQSPGTGSYVEMSGTSMATPHVAGAAAIVAAKHPDWPAARLKDALMSASKQLADTTPYQVGAGRLDVPAALGDIQATGSADLGFFTWPHDGDQPVSRTVTYANSGTEAVTLVLALALTGPDGKPAGLGAVSPGRVTVPAGGTATATVTADPDDVAGTGRYTGALVATDGTGKVRAHTALGLVKEDERYDLKVHAVGRDGKPAGGYVTVYRYGDFFVRTVALDPETGTVGPLRLPPGEYNVTTWLTVAGDGPDSVGVALLGTPSLKLDADRSVELDARQAHKVTVTTPRPSEDSYRRVQYFRDSGIGGPYAAFTNVYTVPPDVDDVYVAPTGQVTGGSYEFAARWSREVDHLTLAGHTPSAVPLDPRYQAGSARLDGKVDLAATYVGSGTAADFQGRDVKGKAVLVTRDDTVFPGEVAAAAEAAGAALLVLVNDRPGPYYTFAGGTDLPVVSLTRAEGERVLPAARAGTLRLRGNAVAFSPYTYDLVRAWPGEVPADPTYAPTEKELARVDQSFHAGSPSLAFDLRADCRSYHWPPCLGIYQPVAAPSTRVDYLSTRDGTSWYQEVQLMPGWEQRHDQVTYRPGEHVTRSWFSPVTRPRLGPGYWYPYRDGDFFAVNVPPAGGDGGITGSVDDGVSTVTSRLYQNGTLVGREQPYQAVQEEVPPTDGTAEYRFEQDTTRPADPWVTSTRTRTVWAFHSARPADRALLPLLQLDYRIDTDLTGAVRAGSQQKIGLAASHVDGAAGAGPVTGATLSVSYDDGATWQPVSLTAAGGGSWKATLRYPSSTGFVSLKATARDDAGNTVAQEIIRAYRLA
;
A
#
# COMPACT_ATOMS: atom_id res chain seq x y z
N MET A 1 16.86 3.49 7.82
CA MET A 1 15.83 3.68 8.89
C MET A 1 14.47 3.91 8.22
N PRO A 2 13.36 3.32 8.70
CA PRO A 2 12.04 3.55 8.13
C PRO A 2 11.57 4.99 8.33
N ARG A 3 10.81 5.53 7.37
CA ARG A 3 10.32 6.93 7.33
C ARG A 3 9.26 7.28 8.40
N SER A 4 8.88 6.35 9.28
CA SER A 4 7.69 6.44 10.14
C SER A 4 7.91 6.97 11.58
N THR A 5 9.11 7.39 11.98
CA THR A 5 9.34 7.98 13.32
C THR A 5 8.98 9.47 13.42
N ARG A 6 7.69 9.82 13.28
CA ARG A 6 7.13 11.13 13.69
C ARG A 6 5.77 11.03 14.41
N ARG A 7 5.72 10.31 15.53
CA ARG A 7 4.79 10.60 16.65
C ARG A 7 5.55 10.57 17.99
N LEU A 8 5.05 11.31 18.99
CA LEU A 8 5.83 11.84 20.12
C LEU A 8 6.55 10.81 20.99
N LEU A 9 7.82 11.06 21.33
CA LEU A 9 8.44 10.50 22.53
C LEU A 9 7.87 11.15 23.79
N ALA A 10 7.14 10.37 24.59
CA ALA A 10 6.85 10.71 25.98
C ALA A 10 7.92 10.10 26.90
N VAL A 11 8.88 10.91 27.34
CA VAL A 11 9.95 10.48 28.26
C VAL A 11 9.36 10.12 29.63
N THR A 12 9.40 8.84 30.00
CA THR A 12 9.07 8.37 31.36
C THR A 12 10.34 8.02 32.13
N VAL A 13 10.63 8.81 33.17
CA VAL A 13 11.76 8.56 34.07
C VAL A 13 11.39 7.45 35.05
N ALA A 14 12.07 6.31 34.97
CA ALA A 14 11.86 5.19 35.88
C ALA A 14 12.56 5.41 37.24
N ALA A 15 11.77 5.57 38.30
CA ALA A 15 12.26 5.50 39.68
C ALA A 15 12.12 4.07 40.21
N ALA A 16 13.25 3.44 40.56
CA ALA A 16 13.27 2.05 41.04
C ALA A 16 12.82 1.93 42.51
N LEU A 17 11.97 0.94 42.81
CA LEU A 17 11.67 0.47 44.16
C LEU A 17 11.44 -1.04 44.18
N ALA A 18 11.91 -1.71 45.24
CA ALA A 18 12.14 -3.15 45.27
C ALA A 18 10.88 -4.01 45.52
N ALA A 19 10.94 -5.25 45.05
CA ALA A 19 9.83 -6.21 45.10
C ALA A 19 9.61 -6.88 46.47
N ALA A 20 8.36 -7.26 46.73
CA ALA A 20 7.97 -8.29 47.68
C ALA A 20 6.88 -9.19 47.03
N PRO A 21 6.83 -10.50 47.31
CA PRO A 21 5.97 -11.42 46.56
C PRO A 21 4.51 -11.37 47.04
N GLY A 22 3.59 -11.07 46.13
CA GLY A 22 2.14 -11.08 46.34
C GLY A 22 1.42 -11.96 45.32
N THR A 23 0.32 -12.58 45.75
CA THR A 23 -0.55 -13.50 44.99
C THR A 23 -1.03 -12.95 43.64
N PRO A 24 -1.34 -13.82 42.64
CA PRO A 24 -1.81 -13.38 41.33
C PRO A 24 -3.15 -12.63 41.43
N ALA A 25 -3.12 -11.33 41.12
CA ALA A 25 -4.32 -10.52 41.01
C ALA A 25 -4.95 -10.68 39.61
N VAL A 26 -6.26 -10.83 39.56
CA VAL A 26 -7.03 -10.78 38.31
C VAL A 26 -6.89 -9.39 37.72
N ALA A 27 -6.38 -9.29 36.49
CA ALA A 27 -6.24 -8.01 35.79
C ALA A 27 -7.63 -7.45 35.44
N GLY A 28 -8.05 -6.42 36.17
CA GLY A 28 -9.20 -5.61 35.78
C GLY A 28 -8.87 -4.76 34.56
N SER A 29 -9.82 -4.65 33.63
CA SER A 29 -9.72 -3.83 32.42
C SER A 29 -9.32 -2.38 32.75
N GLN A 30 -8.15 -1.94 32.28
CA GLN A 30 -7.82 -0.51 32.28
C GLN A 30 -8.55 0.19 31.12
N PRO A 31 -9.12 1.39 31.32
CA PRO A 31 -9.67 2.19 30.24
C PRO A 31 -8.56 2.74 29.34
N SER A 32 -8.81 2.73 28.02
CA SER A 32 -7.87 3.22 27.01
C SER A 32 -7.59 4.72 27.12
N PRO A 33 -6.42 5.22 26.67
CA PRO A 33 -6.13 6.65 26.60
C PRO A 33 -7.06 7.40 25.62
N PRO A 34 -7.28 8.71 25.78
CA PRO A 34 -8.06 9.51 24.83
C PRO A 34 -7.35 9.63 23.47
N ALA A 35 -8.12 9.55 22.38
CA ALA A 35 -7.59 9.60 21.02
C ALA A 35 -7.21 11.03 20.55
N ALA A 36 -6.24 11.08 19.63
CA ALA A 36 -5.77 12.29 18.95
C ALA A 36 -6.85 12.86 17.97
N PRO A 37 -6.69 14.07 17.36
CA PRO A 37 -7.77 14.69 16.57
C PRO A 37 -8.19 13.84 15.38
N GLY A 38 -9.50 13.55 15.30
CA GLY A 38 -10.11 12.80 14.20
C GLY A 38 -10.28 13.65 12.95
N ALA A 39 -9.81 13.14 11.82
CA ALA A 39 -10.17 13.63 10.50
C ALA A 39 -11.67 13.38 10.22
N ALA A 40 -12.22 13.98 9.16
CA ALA A 40 -13.42 13.42 8.55
C ALA A 40 -13.14 11.97 8.13
N GLU A 41 -14.19 11.15 8.04
CA GLU A 41 -14.04 9.84 7.41
C GLU A 41 -13.49 10.04 5.99
N THR A 42 -12.40 9.35 5.69
CA THR A 42 -11.82 9.26 4.34
C THR A 42 -11.84 7.81 3.91
N SER A 43 -12.02 7.57 2.62
CA SER A 43 -11.85 6.25 2.03
C SER A 43 -10.87 6.35 0.88
N ASP A 44 -9.72 5.72 1.03
CA ASP A 44 -8.75 5.62 -0.03
C ASP A 44 -9.04 4.34 -0.83
N THR A 45 -9.19 4.47 -2.14
CA THR A 45 -9.51 3.37 -3.04
C THR A 45 -8.34 3.16 -3.98
N VAL A 46 -7.84 1.94 -4.11
CA VAL A 46 -6.70 1.60 -4.96
C VAL A 46 -7.10 0.48 -5.92
N THR A 47 -7.24 0.80 -7.21
CA THR A 47 -7.29 -0.20 -8.27
C THR A 47 -5.88 -0.75 -8.54
N LEU A 48 -5.66 -2.02 -8.22
CA LEU A 48 -4.40 -2.73 -8.41
C LEU A 48 -4.10 -3.01 -9.90
N VAL A 49 -2.85 -3.41 -10.21
CA VAL A 49 -2.43 -3.74 -11.59
C VAL A 49 -3.23 -4.89 -12.22
N THR A 50 -3.77 -5.81 -11.40
CA THR A 50 -4.69 -6.88 -11.80
C THR A 50 -6.11 -6.40 -12.09
N GLY A 51 -6.44 -5.17 -11.68
CA GLY A 51 -7.77 -4.57 -11.76
C GLY A 51 -8.71 -4.93 -10.62
N ASP A 52 -8.24 -5.66 -9.59
CA ASP A 52 -8.96 -5.79 -8.32
C ASP A 52 -8.89 -4.45 -7.56
N VAL A 53 -9.98 -4.08 -6.87
CA VAL A 53 -10.12 -2.78 -6.22
C VAL A 53 -10.08 -2.95 -4.71
N VAL A 54 -9.09 -2.34 -4.06
CA VAL A 54 -8.99 -2.29 -2.60
C VAL A 54 -9.61 -0.98 -2.12
N ARG A 55 -10.49 -1.03 -1.12
CA ARG A 55 -10.95 0.16 -0.39
C ARG A 55 -10.47 0.08 1.04
N VAL A 56 -9.69 1.08 1.46
CA VAL A 56 -9.33 1.35 2.84
C VAL A 56 -10.25 2.46 3.33
N THR A 57 -11.29 2.10 4.06
CA THR A 57 -12.10 3.08 4.78
C THR A 57 -11.41 3.40 6.11
N HIS A 58 -11.27 4.67 6.42
CA HIS A 58 -10.75 5.20 7.69
C HIS A 58 -11.92 5.75 8.51
N PRO A 59 -12.56 4.94 9.39
CA PRO A 59 -13.69 5.39 10.17
C PRO A 59 -13.28 6.53 11.10
N ALA A 60 -14.15 7.52 11.22
CA ALA A 60 -13.94 8.68 12.09
C ALA A 60 -13.78 8.33 13.58
N SER A 61 -14.25 7.15 14.01
CA SER A 61 -13.86 6.52 15.27
C SER A 61 -13.85 5.00 15.10
N GLY A 62 -12.91 4.33 15.76
CA GLY A 62 -12.57 2.94 15.47
C GLY A 62 -11.40 2.83 14.47
N PRO A 63 -11.01 1.60 14.10
CA PRO A 63 -9.87 1.35 13.24
C PRO A 63 -10.27 1.15 11.77
N ASP A 64 -9.28 1.17 10.87
CA ASP A 64 -9.47 1.01 9.44
C ASP A 64 -10.21 -0.30 9.06
N VAL A 65 -11.04 -0.19 8.01
CA VAL A 65 -11.82 -1.29 7.44
C VAL A 65 -11.36 -1.50 6.00
N VAL A 66 -10.99 -2.72 5.63
CA VAL A 66 -10.63 -3.07 4.25
C VAL A 66 -11.61 -4.04 3.59
N THR A 67 -11.97 -3.70 2.36
CA THR A 67 -12.70 -4.56 1.42
C THR A 67 -11.90 -4.69 0.13
N VAL A 68 -11.91 -5.89 -0.47
CA VAL A 68 -11.26 -6.16 -1.76
C VAL A 68 -12.30 -6.67 -2.75
N ASP A 69 -12.65 -5.82 -3.71
CA ASP A 69 -13.57 -6.16 -4.80
C ASP A 69 -12.79 -6.78 -5.96
N ARG A 70 -13.09 -8.04 -6.28
CA ARG A 70 -12.39 -8.78 -7.34
C ARG A 70 -12.79 -8.30 -8.73
N SER A 71 -11.82 -8.23 -9.63
CA SER A 71 -12.05 -7.86 -11.03
C SER A 71 -12.83 -8.93 -11.80
N ASN A 72 -13.55 -8.49 -12.84
CA ASN A 72 -14.37 -9.37 -13.68
C ASN A 72 -13.52 -10.35 -14.49
N GLY A 73 -13.44 -11.58 -14.00
CA GLY A 73 -12.68 -12.68 -14.61
C GLY A 73 -11.29 -12.91 -14.01
N SER A 74 -10.97 -12.31 -12.86
CA SER A 74 -9.83 -12.73 -12.03
C SER A 74 -10.02 -14.18 -11.55
N THR A 75 -8.93 -14.87 -11.22
CA THR A 75 -8.85 -16.29 -10.87
C THR A 75 -8.17 -16.51 -9.51
N GLY A 76 -8.56 -17.56 -8.78
CA GLY A 76 -8.03 -17.86 -7.44
C GLY A 76 -8.44 -16.85 -6.36
N GLY A 77 -7.89 -17.01 -5.16
CA GLY A 77 -8.14 -16.16 -4.00
C GLY A 77 -7.29 -14.90 -3.94
N VAL A 78 -7.33 -14.25 -2.77
CA VAL A 78 -6.52 -13.07 -2.42
C VAL A 78 -5.84 -13.31 -1.09
N HIS A 79 -4.55 -13.01 -1.03
CA HIS A 79 -3.80 -12.82 0.21
C HIS A 79 -3.84 -11.35 0.61
N THR A 80 -4.38 -11.05 1.79
CA THR A 80 -4.11 -9.79 2.48
C THR A 80 -3.03 -10.07 3.53
N GLU A 81 -1.87 -9.42 3.38
CA GLU A 81 -0.70 -9.64 4.23
C GLU A 81 -0.32 -8.35 4.96
N MET A 82 0.14 -8.49 6.21
CA MET A 82 0.79 -7.42 6.96
C MET A 82 2.26 -7.74 7.18
N VAL A 83 3.11 -6.81 6.77
CA VAL A 83 4.56 -6.84 7.00
C VAL A 83 4.94 -5.52 7.64
N GLY A 84 5.39 -5.51 8.90
CA GLY A 84 5.61 -4.25 9.62
C GLY A 84 4.31 -3.50 9.87
N GLN A 85 4.12 -2.36 9.21
CA GLN A 85 2.88 -1.57 9.23
C GLN A 85 2.21 -1.51 7.84
N ASP A 86 2.74 -2.26 6.89
CA ASP A 86 2.47 -2.08 5.47
C ASP A 86 1.49 -3.15 5.00
N LEU A 87 0.41 -2.69 4.36
CA LEU A 87 -0.72 -3.52 3.91
C LEU A 87 -0.48 -3.99 2.48
N TYR A 88 -0.34 -5.30 2.28
CA TYR A 88 -0.24 -5.88 0.95
C TYR A 88 -1.55 -6.62 0.58
N VAL A 89 -2.01 -6.47 -0.67
CA VAL A 89 -3.15 -7.21 -1.22
C VAL A 89 -2.74 -7.91 -2.52
N ILE A 90 -2.46 -9.21 -2.45
CA ILE A 90 -1.84 -10.01 -3.52
C ILE A 90 -2.82 -11.08 -4.01
N PRO A 91 -3.38 -10.96 -5.23
CA PRO A 91 -4.17 -12.01 -5.88
C PRO A 91 -3.33 -13.25 -6.23
N ASP A 92 -3.91 -14.46 -6.19
CA ASP A 92 -3.24 -15.72 -6.52
C ASP A 92 -2.55 -15.69 -7.90
N GLU A 93 -3.18 -15.03 -8.88
CA GLU A 93 -2.67 -14.89 -10.24
C GLU A 93 -1.40 -14.02 -10.35
N ALA A 94 -1.06 -13.24 -9.33
CA ALA A 94 0.20 -12.50 -9.25
C ALA A 94 1.37 -13.39 -8.75
N LEU A 95 1.10 -14.41 -7.92
CA LEU A 95 2.11 -15.28 -7.31
C LEU A 95 3.08 -15.96 -8.32
N PRO A 96 2.63 -16.49 -9.48
CA PRO A 96 3.53 -17.06 -10.50
C PRO A 96 4.60 -16.08 -10.99
N HIS A 97 4.26 -14.80 -11.04
CA HIS A 97 5.13 -13.76 -11.56
C HIS A 97 5.99 -13.15 -10.45
N LEU A 98 5.48 -13.01 -9.22
CA LEU A 98 6.28 -12.66 -8.05
C LEU A 98 7.37 -13.72 -7.79
N ALA A 99 6.99 -15.00 -7.74
CA ALA A 99 7.91 -16.11 -7.47
C ALA A 99 8.97 -16.32 -8.57
N ALA A 100 8.66 -15.95 -9.82
CA ALA A 100 9.62 -15.97 -10.93
C ALA A 100 10.53 -14.73 -10.97
N ASN A 101 10.40 -13.80 -10.02
CA ASN A 101 10.99 -12.44 -10.06
C ASN A 101 10.70 -11.74 -11.40
N ARG A 102 9.43 -11.74 -11.79
CA ARG A 102 8.86 -11.13 -13.01
C ARG A 102 7.80 -10.09 -12.71
N LEU A 103 7.41 -9.93 -11.45
CA LEU A 103 6.51 -8.88 -11.01
C LEU A 103 7.10 -8.23 -9.78
N ASP A 104 6.92 -6.94 -9.66
CA ASP A 104 7.26 -6.16 -8.48
C ASP A 104 6.16 -6.31 -7.42
N ARG A 105 6.58 -6.36 -6.15
CA ARG A 105 5.67 -6.56 -5.02
C ARG A 105 5.00 -5.25 -4.61
N GLU A 106 5.63 -4.10 -4.86
CA GLU A 106 5.07 -2.79 -4.48
C GLU A 106 3.86 -2.39 -5.32
N LEU A 107 3.62 -3.05 -6.46
CA LEU A 107 2.35 -2.99 -7.20
C LEU A 107 1.12 -3.50 -6.40
N PHE A 108 1.37 -4.07 -5.22
CA PHE A 108 0.37 -4.61 -4.29
C PHE A 108 0.49 -4.03 -2.87
N ASN A 109 1.42 -3.10 -2.62
CA ASN A 109 1.56 -2.40 -1.34
C ASN A 109 0.55 -1.25 -1.28
N VAL A 110 -0.59 -1.49 -0.65
CA VAL A 110 -1.69 -0.54 -0.56
C VAL A 110 -1.31 0.67 0.30
N THR A 111 -0.48 0.49 1.34
CA THR A 111 0.02 1.60 2.16
C THR A 111 0.82 2.59 1.31
N ASP A 112 1.88 2.12 0.65
CA ASP A 112 2.75 2.98 -0.15
C ASP A 112 2.02 3.56 -1.38
N LEU A 113 1.12 2.79 -2.02
CA LEU A 113 0.30 3.29 -3.13
C LEU A 113 -0.64 4.43 -2.68
N ILE A 114 -1.09 4.48 -1.43
CA ILE A 114 -1.86 5.61 -0.89
C ILE A 114 -0.91 6.75 -0.51
N GLU A 115 0.19 6.50 0.20
CA GLU A 115 1.13 7.54 0.64
C GLU A 115 1.79 8.28 -0.54
N ASP A 116 2.12 7.58 -1.63
CA ASP A 116 2.62 8.19 -2.86
C ASP A 116 1.52 8.85 -3.71
N GLY A 117 0.23 8.70 -3.36
CA GLY A 117 -0.90 9.28 -4.10
C GLY A 117 -1.16 8.59 -5.45
N PHE A 118 -1.09 7.26 -5.46
CA PHE A 118 -1.53 6.35 -6.53
C PHE A 118 -2.87 5.67 -6.20
N ASP A 119 -3.64 6.18 -5.23
CA ASP A 119 -5.06 5.89 -5.08
C ASP A 119 -5.91 6.49 -6.23
N ASP A 120 -7.17 6.09 -6.33
CA ASP A 120 -8.09 6.38 -7.41
C ASP A 120 -8.64 7.83 -7.37
N THR A 121 -8.49 8.51 -6.24
CA THR A 121 -8.83 9.94 -6.08
C THR A 121 -7.71 10.81 -6.65
N HIS A 122 -6.45 10.48 -6.36
CA HIS A 122 -5.29 11.28 -6.78
C HIS A 122 -4.70 10.86 -8.13
N ALA A 123 -4.89 9.61 -8.58
CA ALA A 123 -4.38 9.10 -9.86
C ALA A 123 -5.39 8.22 -10.62
N SER A 124 -5.73 8.60 -11.85
CA SER A 124 -6.63 7.84 -12.75
C SER A 124 -5.92 6.78 -13.62
N GLU A 125 -4.59 6.76 -13.58
CA GLU A 125 -3.74 5.79 -14.26
C GLU A 125 -2.68 5.24 -13.30
N LEU A 126 -2.27 4.00 -13.52
CA LEU A 126 -1.15 3.36 -12.82
C LEU A 126 0.10 3.39 -13.73
N PRO A 127 1.18 4.09 -13.35
CA PRO A 127 2.42 4.09 -14.10
C PRO A 127 3.22 2.82 -13.79
N LEU A 128 3.87 2.27 -14.82
CA LEU A 128 4.47 0.94 -14.80
C LEU A 128 5.75 0.90 -15.63
N ILE A 129 6.69 0.01 -15.29
CA ILE A 129 7.91 -0.24 -16.07
C ILE A 129 7.97 -1.72 -16.48
N ALA A 130 8.09 -1.99 -17.78
CA ALA A 130 8.24 -3.36 -18.33
C ALA A 130 9.64 -3.58 -18.92
N THR A 131 10.42 -4.52 -18.40
CA THR A 131 11.77 -4.91 -18.90
C THR A 131 11.70 -6.20 -19.73
N TYR A 132 12.71 -6.52 -20.55
CA TYR A 132 12.70 -7.71 -21.44
C TYR A 132 14.06 -8.44 -21.45
N PRO A 133 14.11 -9.78 -21.60
CA PRO A 133 15.38 -10.52 -21.63
C PRO A 133 16.06 -10.56 -23.02
N GLY A 134 17.40 -10.54 -23.04
CA GLY A 134 18.22 -10.82 -24.23
C GLY A 134 18.62 -9.59 -25.08
N GLY A 135 19.91 -9.52 -25.44
CA GLY A 135 20.54 -8.32 -26.01
C GLY A 135 20.32 -8.09 -27.51
N GLY A 136 20.24 -6.80 -27.88
CA GLY A 136 20.20 -6.32 -29.27
C GLY A 136 19.31 -5.08 -29.44
N THR A 137 19.91 -3.89 -29.53
CA THR A 137 19.21 -2.59 -29.66
C THR A 137 18.23 -2.53 -30.83
N ALA A 138 18.51 -3.26 -31.92
CA ALA A 138 17.63 -3.37 -33.09
C ALA A 138 16.26 -4.03 -32.82
N ARG A 139 16.10 -4.81 -31.73
CA ARG A 139 14.82 -5.46 -31.39
C ARG A 139 13.90 -4.61 -30.51
N ALA A 140 14.42 -3.65 -29.75
CA ALA A 140 13.61 -2.81 -28.85
C ALA A 140 12.70 -1.85 -29.62
N ALA A 141 13.22 -1.22 -30.68
CA ALA A 141 12.49 -0.22 -31.48
C ALA A 141 11.26 -0.76 -32.24
N ALA A 142 11.10 -2.09 -32.34
CA ALA A 142 9.96 -2.74 -32.99
C ALA A 142 8.87 -3.21 -32.01
N ARG A 143 9.03 -3.00 -30.69
CA ARG A 143 8.06 -3.47 -29.68
C ARG A 143 6.90 -2.49 -29.50
N THR A 144 5.69 -3.00 -29.62
CA THR A 144 4.45 -2.32 -29.23
C THR A 144 4.21 -2.51 -27.73
N ALA A 145 3.48 -1.59 -27.09
CA ALA A 145 2.97 -1.83 -25.74
C ALA A 145 2.10 -3.11 -25.71
N PRO A 146 2.03 -3.80 -24.56
CA PRO A 146 0.96 -4.76 -24.31
C PRO A 146 -0.41 -4.11 -24.54
N ALA A 147 -1.40 -4.88 -24.98
CA ALA A 147 -2.74 -4.33 -25.20
C ALA A 147 -3.29 -3.70 -23.91
N LYS A 148 -4.04 -2.60 -24.05
CA LYS A 148 -4.60 -1.81 -22.93
C LYS A 148 -3.58 -1.10 -22.00
N ALA A 149 -2.28 -1.20 -22.28
CA ALA A 149 -1.32 -0.19 -21.83
C ALA A 149 -1.02 0.82 -22.94
N ARG A 150 -0.88 2.08 -22.56
CA ARG A 150 -0.24 3.09 -23.41
C ARG A 150 1.27 2.95 -23.21
N LYS A 151 2.03 2.84 -24.30
CA LYS A 151 3.47 3.11 -24.25
C LYS A 151 3.65 4.58 -23.89
N VAL A 152 4.16 4.86 -22.70
CA VAL A 152 4.63 6.20 -22.35
C VAL A 152 5.96 6.44 -23.06
N ARG A 153 6.87 5.43 -23.03
CA ARG A 153 8.31 5.69 -23.12
C ARG A 153 9.12 4.38 -23.39
N ASP A 154 10.17 4.35 -24.23
CA ASP A 154 10.95 3.12 -24.55
C ASP A 154 12.26 3.00 -23.74
N LEU A 155 12.30 2.23 -22.64
CA LEU A 155 13.48 2.03 -21.74
C LEU A 155 14.57 1.11 -22.37
N ARG A 156 15.07 1.39 -23.59
CA ARG A 156 15.88 0.48 -24.47
C ARG A 156 17.13 -0.22 -23.86
N SER A 157 17.57 0.19 -22.68
CA SER A 157 18.79 -0.12 -21.90
C SER A 157 18.63 -1.29 -20.94
N ILE A 158 17.64 -1.22 -20.05
CA ILE A 158 16.99 -2.33 -19.35
C ILE A 158 16.08 -3.10 -20.32
N ASN A 159 16.32 -2.92 -21.62
CA ASN A 159 15.64 -3.54 -22.75
C ASN A 159 14.11 -3.37 -22.67
N GLY A 160 13.65 -2.30 -22.03
CA GLY A 160 12.30 -2.11 -21.51
C GLY A 160 11.44 -1.03 -22.18
N MET A 161 10.35 -0.71 -21.49
CA MET A 161 9.31 0.25 -21.87
C MET A 161 8.58 0.74 -20.62
N ALA A 162 8.48 2.05 -20.40
CA ALA A 162 7.56 2.61 -19.42
C ALA A 162 6.16 2.66 -20.04
N LEU A 163 5.20 2.19 -19.26
CA LEU A 163 3.82 1.96 -19.61
C LEU A 163 2.96 2.78 -18.65
N SER A 164 1.76 3.13 -19.10
CA SER A 164 0.69 3.55 -18.21
C SER A 164 -0.56 2.78 -18.60
N THR A 165 -1.27 2.26 -17.62
CA THR A 165 -2.61 1.70 -17.82
C THR A 165 -3.62 2.55 -17.06
N ALA A 166 -4.71 2.94 -17.73
CA ALA A 166 -5.82 3.58 -17.04
C ALA A 166 -6.45 2.55 -16.09
N LYS A 167 -6.77 2.94 -14.86
CA LYS A 167 -7.22 1.98 -13.83
C LYS A 167 -8.46 1.19 -14.24
N LYS A 168 -9.43 1.86 -14.89
CA LYS A 168 -10.60 1.25 -15.54
C LYS A 168 -10.28 0.17 -16.59
N ASP A 169 -9.08 0.16 -17.15
CA ASP A 169 -8.60 -0.79 -18.16
C ASP A 169 -7.63 -1.84 -17.56
N ALA A 170 -7.23 -1.72 -16.29
CA ALA A 170 -6.21 -2.56 -15.63
C ALA A 170 -6.50 -4.07 -15.74
N ALA A 171 -7.72 -4.52 -15.42
CA ALA A 171 -8.13 -5.92 -15.59
C ALA A 171 -8.03 -6.43 -17.05
N SER A 172 -8.16 -5.54 -18.04
CA SER A 172 -8.02 -5.89 -19.45
C SER A 172 -6.57 -5.84 -19.93
N PHE A 173 -5.75 -4.98 -19.34
CA PHE A 173 -4.29 -4.98 -19.51
C PHE A 173 -3.67 -6.23 -18.91
N TRP A 174 -4.02 -6.57 -17.67
CA TRP A 174 -3.51 -7.73 -16.96
C TRP A 174 -3.79 -9.03 -17.73
N ARG A 175 -5.04 -9.30 -18.13
CA ARG A 175 -5.39 -10.49 -18.94
C ARG A 175 -4.68 -10.56 -20.29
N ALA A 176 -4.32 -9.41 -20.89
CA ALA A 176 -3.55 -9.37 -22.13
C ALA A 176 -2.04 -9.59 -21.92
N LEU A 177 -1.51 -9.22 -20.75
CA LEU A 177 -0.10 -9.38 -20.38
C LEU A 177 0.18 -10.76 -19.77
N ALA A 178 -0.70 -11.26 -18.92
CA ALA A 178 -0.63 -12.50 -18.15
C ALA A 178 -1.83 -13.40 -18.48
N PRO A 179 -1.93 -13.94 -19.71
CA PRO A 179 -3.05 -14.79 -20.09
C PRO A 179 -3.05 -16.10 -19.29
N ALA A 180 -4.23 -16.51 -18.83
CA ALA A 180 -4.41 -17.73 -18.04
C ALA A 180 -3.92 -18.98 -18.80
N GLY A 181 -3.16 -19.84 -18.12
CA GLY A 181 -2.60 -21.07 -18.73
C GLY A 181 -1.29 -21.60 -18.13
N GLY A 182 -0.90 -21.20 -16.91
CA GLY A 182 0.29 -21.74 -16.22
C GLY A 182 1.64 -21.24 -16.72
N SER A 183 1.68 -20.27 -17.65
CA SER A 183 2.92 -19.62 -18.07
C SER A 183 3.33 -18.53 -17.09
N THR A 184 4.49 -18.67 -16.44
CA THR A 184 5.13 -17.57 -15.67
C THR A 184 5.64 -16.44 -16.57
N ARG A 185 5.71 -16.65 -17.89
CA ARG A 185 6.12 -15.64 -18.88
C ARG A 185 4.95 -14.79 -19.32
N PHE A 186 5.14 -13.48 -19.26
CA PHE A 186 4.23 -12.51 -19.85
C PHE A 186 4.23 -12.54 -21.39
N ALA A 187 3.07 -12.22 -21.96
CA ALA A 187 2.87 -11.97 -23.37
C ALA A 187 3.70 -10.77 -23.88
N GLY A 188 3.84 -10.66 -25.21
CA GLY A 188 4.70 -9.63 -25.83
C GLY A 188 6.20 -9.81 -25.58
N GLY A 189 6.61 -10.81 -24.78
CA GLY A 189 8.00 -11.09 -24.43
C GLY A 189 8.53 -10.36 -23.20
N VAL A 190 7.66 -9.74 -22.39
CA VAL A 190 8.07 -9.02 -21.17
C VAL A 190 8.79 -9.96 -20.21
N GLY A 191 9.90 -9.47 -19.67
CA GLY A 191 10.73 -10.05 -18.63
C GLY A 191 10.13 -9.81 -17.25
N LYS A 192 10.17 -8.57 -16.76
CA LYS A 192 9.58 -8.14 -15.49
C LYS A 192 8.74 -6.87 -15.63
N LEU A 193 7.71 -6.72 -14.78
CA LEU A 193 6.88 -5.52 -14.62
C LEU A 193 7.10 -4.89 -13.22
N TRP A 194 7.20 -3.56 -13.14
CA TRP A 194 7.50 -2.78 -11.94
C TRP A 194 6.58 -1.56 -11.74
N LEU A 195 6.54 -1.01 -10.52
CA LEU A 195 5.95 0.31 -10.19
C LEU A 195 6.90 1.47 -10.56
N ASP A 196 6.40 2.72 -10.58
CA ASP A 196 7.11 3.95 -10.93
C ASP A 196 6.73 5.08 -9.92
N GLY A 197 7.49 5.25 -8.82
CA GLY A 197 7.12 5.99 -7.57
C GLY A 197 7.60 7.46 -7.39
N ARG A 198 7.38 8.11 -6.21
CA ARG A 198 7.56 9.60 -6.00
C ARG A 198 8.51 10.04 -4.82
N VAL A 199 9.03 11.30 -4.80
CA VAL A 199 10.02 11.87 -3.79
C VAL A 199 10.04 13.43 -3.60
N ARG A 200 10.70 14.02 -2.53
CA ARG A 200 10.80 15.51 -2.16
C ARG A 200 11.87 15.91 -1.06
N VAL A 201 12.58 17.10 -1.10
CA VAL A 201 13.41 17.76 0.04
C VAL A 201 13.73 19.32 -0.09
N ASP A 202 14.70 19.91 0.70
CA ASP A 202 14.94 21.35 1.15
C ASP A 202 16.47 21.75 1.43
N LEU A 203 16.90 22.95 2.01
CA LEU A 203 18.31 23.58 2.05
C LEU A 203 18.86 24.40 3.30
N ALA A 204 20.10 25.02 3.42
CA ALA A 204 21.32 25.32 2.56
C ALA A 204 22.72 25.54 3.27
N ASP A 205 23.93 25.11 2.73
CA ASP A 205 25.31 25.57 3.21
C ASP A 205 26.68 25.17 2.48
N SER A 206 26.78 24.77 1.19
CA SER A 206 27.82 23.76 0.78
C SER A 206 29.17 24.10 0.09
N VAL A 207 29.27 25.02 -0.89
CA VAL A 207 30.44 25.04 -1.83
C VAL A 207 31.78 25.37 -1.15
N ALA A 208 31.75 26.17 -0.08
CA ALA A 208 32.95 26.50 0.70
C ALA A 208 33.55 25.27 1.41
N GLN A 209 32.72 24.27 1.75
CA GLN A 209 33.12 23.09 2.51
C GLN A 209 34.20 22.29 1.77
N VAL A 210 34.11 22.14 0.44
CA VAL A 210 35.05 21.35 -0.39
C VAL A 210 36.33 22.10 -0.81
N GLY A 211 36.47 23.37 -0.41
CA GLY A 211 37.69 24.15 -0.68
C GLY A 211 37.83 24.73 -2.10
N ALA A 212 36.73 24.82 -2.86
CA ALA A 212 36.76 25.39 -4.22
C ALA A 212 37.28 26.85 -4.29
N PRO A 213 36.93 27.78 -3.36
CA PRO A 213 37.46 29.15 -3.37
C PRO A 213 39.00 29.25 -3.28
N GLN A 214 39.64 28.30 -2.60
CA GLN A 214 41.09 28.19 -2.47
C GLN A 214 41.72 27.78 -3.82
N ALA A 215 41.08 26.86 -4.55
CA ALA A 215 41.51 26.48 -5.90
C ALA A 215 41.37 27.65 -6.90
N TRP A 216 40.26 28.38 -6.87
CA TRP A 216 40.06 29.57 -7.71
C TRP A 216 41.11 30.66 -7.42
N SER A 217 41.43 30.87 -6.14
CA SER A 217 42.46 31.82 -5.70
C SER A 217 43.88 31.43 -6.16
N ALA A 218 44.11 30.13 -6.38
CA ALA A 218 45.34 29.60 -6.99
C ALA A 218 45.32 29.60 -8.54
N GLY A 219 44.25 30.13 -9.15
CA GLY A 219 44.10 30.22 -10.61
C GLY A 219 43.47 28.99 -11.28
N TYR A 220 42.90 28.06 -10.52
CA TYR A 220 42.25 26.85 -11.02
C TYR A 220 40.72 26.93 -10.87
N ASP A 221 40.02 27.24 -11.97
CA ASP A 221 38.56 27.38 -12.03
C ASP A 221 37.88 26.38 -12.98
N GLY A 222 38.64 25.45 -13.58
CA GLY A 222 38.15 24.47 -14.57
C GLY A 222 38.20 24.96 -16.03
N LYS A 223 38.68 26.18 -16.29
CA LYS A 223 38.79 26.74 -17.65
C LYS A 223 39.56 25.82 -18.60
N GLY A 224 38.97 25.58 -19.77
CA GLY A 224 39.52 24.69 -20.80
C GLY A 224 39.07 23.22 -20.67
N THR A 225 38.23 22.88 -19.69
CA THR A 225 37.56 21.58 -19.60
C THR A 225 36.07 21.72 -19.87
N THR A 226 35.51 20.73 -20.57
CA THR A 226 34.06 20.55 -20.75
C THR A 226 33.54 19.47 -19.82
N VAL A 227 32.43 19.75 -19.13
CA VAL A 227 31.67 18.77 -18.34
C VAL A 227 30.33 18.50 -19.03
N ALA A 228 29.97 17.23 -19.17
CA ALA A 228 28.63 16.85 -19.58
C ALA A 228 27.74 16.67 -18.35
N VAL A 229 26.52 17.20 -18.39
CA VAL A 229 25.50 17.00 -17.36
C VAL A 229 24.36 16.20 -17.98
N LEU A 230 24.11 14.99 -17.46
CA LEU A 230 23.03 14.11 -17.91
C LEU A 230 21.89 14.14 -16.89
N ASP A 231 20.81 14.87 -17.20
CA ASP A 231 19.81 15.28 -16.20
C ASP A 231 18.44 15.68 -16.81
N THR A 232 17.61 16.48 -16.12
CA THR A 232 16.29 17.00 -16.58
C THR A 232 16.38 18.12 -17.63
N GLY A 233 17.57 18.45 -18.12
CA GLY A 233 17.80 19.52 -19.10
C GLY A 233 18.49 20.72 -18.47
N VAL A 234 18.35 21.90 -19.07
CA VAL A 234 18.92 23.14 -18.52
C VAL A 234 18.15 24.39 -18.92
N ASP A 235 17.95 25.31 -17.97
CA ASP A 235 17.68 26.72 -18.28
C ASP A 235 18.98 27.43 -18.66
N ALA A 236 19.38 27.29 -19.92
CA ALA A 236 20.55 27.98 -20.48
C ALA A 236 20.40 29.52 -20.52
N THR A 237 19.22 30.07 -20.20
CA THR A 237 19.00 31.52 -20.08
C THR A 237 19.15 32.06 -18.66
N HIS A 238 19.25 31.18 -17.65
CA HIS A 238 19.52 31.59 -16.27
C HIS A 238 20.84 32.39 -16.19
N PRO A 239 20.91 33.54 -15.49
CA PRO A 239 22.09 34.41 -15.48
C PRO A 239 23.40 33.68 -15.15
N ASP A 240 23.36 32.70 -14.25
CA ASP A 240 24.54 31.97 -13.82
C ASP A 240 25.10 31.01 -14.89
N LEU A 241 24.24 30.56 -15.82
CA LEU A 241 24.53 29.60 -16.89
C LEU A 241 24.61 30.24 -18.28
N ALA A 242 24.28 31.53 -18.39
CA ALA A 242 24.32 32.28 -19.65
C ALA A 242 25.73 32.23 -20.29
N GLY A 243 25.82 31.61 -21.48
CA GLY A 243 27.08 31.40 -22.20
C GLY A 243 27.94 30.23 -21.73
N LYS A 244 27.52 29.48 -20.70
CA LYS A 244 28.20 28.27 -20.22
C LYS A 244 27.83 27.03 -21.00
N VAL A 245 26.54 26.85 -21.28
CA VAL A 245 26.02 25.74 -22.09
C VAL A 245 26.41 25.97 -23.56
N LYS A 246 27.26 25.11 -24.11
CA LYS A 246 27.69 25.15 -25.53
C LYS A 246 26.77 24.36 -26.43
N GLU A 247 26.25 23.26 -25.91
CA GLU A 247 25.36 22.35 -26.59
C GLU A 247 24.38 21.78 -25.56
N ALA A 248 23.12 21.65 -25.97
CA ALA A 248 22.12 20.90 -25.23
C ALA A 248 21.41 19.95 -26.21
N VAL A 249 21.31 18.67 -25.84
CA VAL A 249 20.65 17.63 -26.64
C VAL A 249 19.64 16.92 -25.76
N SER A 250 18.44 16.67 -26.28
CA SER A 250 17.44 15.87 -25.58
C SER A 250 17.46 14.44 -26.10
N PHE A 251 17.71 13.51 -25.19
CA PHE A 251 17.57 12.06 -25.40
C PHE A 251 16.16 11.58 -25.00
N VAL A 252 15.35 12.47 -24.40
CA VAL A 252 13.91 12.34 -24.12
C VAL A 252 13.12 12.57 -25.43
N PRO A 253 12.50 11.56 -26.05
CA PRO A 253 11.75 11.72 -27.29
C PRO A 253 10.55 12.65 -27.11
N GLY A 254 10.46 13.66 -27.96
CA GLY A 254 9.33 14.60 -27.98
C GLY A 254 9.40 15.73 -26.94
N VAL A 255 10.40 15.76 -26.07
CA VAL A 255 10.65 16.86 -25.13
C VAL A 255 11.90 17.61 -25.54
N ASP A 256 11.84 18.94 -25.48
CA ASP A 256 12.98 19.81 -25.73
C ASP A 256 13.99 19.77 -24.56
N THR A 257 15.08 20.52 -24.68
CA THR A 257 16.15 20.55 -23.65
C THR A 257 15.84 21.49 -22.48
N VAL A 258 14.66 22.12 -22.47
CA VAL A 258 14.26 23.06 -21.43
C VAL A 258 14.05 22.29 -20.14
N ASP A 259 14.63 22.80 -19.06
CA ASP A 259 14.38 22.27 -17.73
C ASP A 259 13.09 22.85 -17.15
N ARG A 260 12.06 22.01 -17.04
CA ARG A 260 10.77 22.34 -16.38
C ARG A 260 10.65 21.75 -14.99
N ASP A 261 11.50 20.78 -14.67
CA ASP A 261 11.62 20.19 -13.34
C ASP A 261 12.47 21.09 -12.43
N GLY A 262 13.64 21.52 -12.90
CA GLY A 262 14.58 22.39 -12.21
C GLY A 262 15.86 21.70 -11.73
N HIS A 263 15.86 20.37 -11.60
CA HIS A 263 16.98 19.60 -11.06
C HIS A 263 18.25 19.71 -11.93
N GLY A 264 18.14 19.60 -13.25
CA GLY A 264 19.26 19.70 -14.19
C GLY A 264 19.93 21.08 -14.20
N THR A 265 19.16 22.16 -14.04
CA THR A 265 19.66 23.53 -13.89
C THR A 265 20.39 23.72 -12.55
N HIS A 266 19.84 23.14 -11.48
CA HIS A 266 20.44 23.14 -10.15
C HIS A 266 21.80 22.39 -10.15
N VAL A 267 21.83 21.19 -10.73
CA VAL A 267 23.02 20.37 -10.91
C VAL A 267 24.06 21.08 -11.80
N ALA A 268 23.66 21.59 -12.96
CA ALA A 268 24.55 22.30 -13.89
C ALA A 268 25.20 23.55 -13.28
N SER A 269 24.44 24.31 -12.48
CA SER A 269 24.97 25.49 -11.78
C SER A 269 25.86 25.12 -10.60
N THR A 270 25.61 24.00 -9.92
CA THR A 270 26.54 23.46 -8.90
C THR A 270 27.89 23.06 -9.52
N VAL A 271 27.91 22.59 -10.77
CA VAL A 271 29.17 22.33 -11.51
C VAL A 271 29.87 23.63 -11.92
N ALA A 272 29.23 24.50 -12.72
CA ALA A 272 29.91 25.60 -13.41
C ALA A 272 29.16 26.96 -13.41
N GLY A 273 28.19 27.12 -12.53
CA GLY A 273 27.44 28.36 -12.35
C GLY A 273 28.35 29.54 -12.00
N SER A 274 28.17 30.67 -12.67
CA SER A 274 29.00 31.86 -12.47
C SER A 274 28.63 32.71 -11.25
N GLY A 275 27.51 32.41 -10.58
CA GLY A 275 26.97 33.21 -9.47
C GLY A 275 26.44 34.58 -9.88
N ALA A 276 26.20 34.83 -11.18
CA ALA A 276 25.86 36.16 -11.69
C ALA A 276 24.62 36.79 -11.03
N ALA A 277 23.57 36.00 -10.77
CA ALA A 277 22.34 36.45 -10.10
C ALA A 277 22.53 36.79 -8.61
N SER A 278 23.60 36.30 -7.97
CA SER A 278 23.97 36.58 -6.57
C SER A 278 25.18 37.50 -6.42
N GLY A 279 25.67 38.12 -7.50
CA GLY A 279 26.89 38.94 -7.47
C GLY A 279 28.19 38.14 -7.29
N GLY A 280 28.13 36.82 -7.49
CA GLY A 280 29.26 35.89 -7.42
C GLY A 280 29.38 35.11 -6.11
N ALA A 281 28.33 35.09 -5.27
CA ALA A 281 28.28 34.28 -4.05
C ALA A 281 28.02 32.80 -4.39
N GLU A 282 26.94 32.51 -5.12
CA GLU A 282 26.51 31.16 -5.49
C GLU A 282 27.24 30.64 -6.75
N LYS A 283 28.57 30.55 -6.67
CA LYS A 283 29.39 29.95 -7.73
C LYS A 283 29.43 28.44 -7.62
N GLY A 284 29.25 27.75 -8.75
CA GLY A 284 29.55 26.34 -8.88
C GLY A 284 31.05 26.06 -8.69
N VAL A 285 31.41 24.80 -8.45
CA VAL A 285 32.78 24.39 -8.08
C VAL A 285 33.81 24.72 -9.17
N ALA A 286 33.46 24.64 -10.45
CA ALA A 286 34.32 24.94 -11.61
C ALA A 286 33.73 26.05 -12.49
N PRO A 287 33.68 27.31 -12.01
CA PRO A 287 33.00 28.41 -12.70
C PRO A 287 33.72 28.88 -13.98
N GLY A 288 34.90 28.31 -14.30
CA GLY A 288 35.63 28.50 -15.55
C GLY A 288 35.31 27.44 -16.62
N ALA A 289 34.75 26.30 -16.25
CA ALA A 289 34.41 25.21 -17.17
C ALA A 289 33.29 25.58 -18.16
N ASP A 290 33.23 24.83 -19.25
CA ASP A 290 32.15 24.85 -20.24
C ASP A 290 31.24 23.63 -20.04
N LEU A 291 29.95 23.77 -20.36
CA LEU A 291 28.95 22.71 -20.16
C LEU A 291 28.39 22.21 -21.51
N VAL A 292 28.17 20.90 -21.59
CA VAL A 292 27.23 20.30 -22.54
C VAL A 292 26.15 19.57 -21.75
N VAL A 293 24.89 19.65 -22.15
CA VAL A 293 23.77 19.10 -21.37
C VAL A 293 22.99 18.07 -22.17
N GLY A 294 22.94 16.84 -21.67
CA GLY A 294 22.06 15.80 -22.18
C GLY A 294 20.82 15.74 -21.31
N LYS A 295 19.65 16.13 -21.83
CA LYS A 295 18.39 15.83 -21.14
C LYS A 295 18.12 14.33 -21.30
N VAL A 296 18.27 13.58 -20.21
CA VAL A 296 18.03 12.13 -20.11
C VAL A 296 16.92 11.77 -19.12
N LEU A 297 16.43 12.78 -18.39
CA LEU A 297 15.27 12.74 -17.51
C LEU A 297 14.18 13.66 -18.10
N ASP A 298 12.91 13.27 -18.04
CA ASP A 298 11.80 14.10 -18.55
C ASP A 298 11.45 15.27 -17.60
N ASP A 299 10.30 15.92 -17.83
CA ASP A 299 9.88 17.12 -17.10
C ASP A 299 9.26 16.80 -15.73
N GLY A 300 9.18 15.53 -15.34
CA GLY A 300 8.84 15.10 -13.98
C GLY A 300 10.03 14.48 -13.21
N GLY A 301 11.26 14.61 -13.72
CA GLY A 301 12.46 14.05 -13.09
C GLY A 301 12.79 12.61 -13.47
N PHE A 302 11.94 11.93 -14.27
CA PHE A 302 12.09 10.49 -14.49
C PHE A 302 12.99 10.16 -15.68
N GLY A 303 13.95 9.27 -15.45
CA GLY A 303 14.91 8.81 -16.46
C GLY A 303 14.48 7.54 -17.15
N GLN A 304 15.00 7.30 -18.34
CA GLN A 304 15.12 5.94 -18.86
C GLN A 304 16.59 5.61 -18.91
N ASP A 305 16.98 4.44 -18.41
CA ASP A 305 18.35 3.93 -18.50
C ASP A 305 18.92 4.02 -19.94
N SER A 306 18.09 4.15 -20.98
CA SER A 306 18.44 4.20 -22.41
C SER A 306 18.71 5.58 -22.93
N TRP A 307 18.02 6.54 -22.35
CA TRP A 307 18.30 7.95 -22.60
C TRP A 307 19.55 8.31 -21.81
N ILE A 308 19.66 7.73 -20.61
CA ILE A 308 20.87 7.75 -19.79
C ILE A 308 22.03 7.12 -20.58
N ILE A 309 21.95 5.88 -21.08
CA ILE A 309 23.04 5.27 -21.89
C ILE A 309 23.30 6.01 -23.20
N ALA A 310 22.29 6.44 -23.96
CA ALA A 310 22.53 7.23 -25.18
C ALA A 310 23.16 8.60 -24.86
N GLY A 311 22.78 9.19 -23.72
CA GLY A 311 23.40 10.37 -23.16
C GLY A 311 24.84 10.09 -22.70
N MET A 312 25.14 8.92 -22.10
CA MET A 312 26.50 8.50 -21.75
C MET A 312 27.36 8.35 -23.00
N GLU A 313 26.87 7.66 -24.04
CA GLU A 313 27.55 7.44 -25.32
C GLU A 313 27.87 8.78 -26.00
N TRP A 314 26.92 9.71 -26.04
CA TRP A 314 27.17 11.07 -26.52
C TRP A 314 28.15 11.82 -25.63
N ALA A 315 27.89 11.90 -24.32
CA ALA A 315 28.69 12.66 -23.37
C ALA A 315 30.16 12.21 -23.32
N ALA A 316 30.41 10.90 -23.43
CA ALA A 316 31.74 10.31 -23.46
C ALA A 316 32.62 10.83 -24.61
N HIS A 317 32.00 11.29 -25.70
CA HIS A 317 32.69 11.88 -26.86
C HIS A 317 32.71 13.43 -26.84
N HIS A 318 31.95 14.08 -25.95
CA HIS A 318 31.81 15.56 -25.90
C HIS A 318 32.42 16.19 -24.64
N ALA A 319 32.68 15.41 -23.58
CA ALA A 319 33.22 15.89 -22.32
C ALA A 319 34.22 14.90 -21.70
N LYS A 320 35.18 15.43 -20.93
CA LYS A 320 36.16 14.60 -20.20
C LYS A 320 35.63 14.11 -18.85
N VAL A 321 34.59 14.78 -18.34
CA VAL A 321 33.88 14.44 -17.11
C VAL A 321 32.38 14.44 -17.41
N VAL A 322 31.67 13.42 -16.95
CA VAL A 322 30.20 13.33 -17.05
C VAL A 322 29.62 13.29 -15.65
N ASN A 323 28.77 14.26 -15.33
CA ASN A 323 27.96 14.25 -14.11
C ASN A 323 26.65 13.49 -14.36
N MET A 324 26.37 12.53 -13.49
CA MET A 324 25.15 11.71 -13.51
C MET A 324 24.50 11.74 -12.13
N SER A 325 23.68 12.75 -11.89
CA SER A 325 22.95 12.98 -10.64
C SER A 325 21.68 12.11 -10.55
N LEU A 326 21.81 10.84 -10.93
CA LEU A 326 20.73 9.91 -11.19
C LEU A 326 21.17 8.46 -10.94
N GLY A 327 20.21 7.54 -10.79
CA GLY A 327 20.45 6.11 -10.64
C GLY A 327 19.15 5.34 -10.36
N SER A 328 19.22 4.02 -10.39
CA SER A 328 18.15 3.12 -9.96
C SER A 328 18.14 2.98 -8.43
N PRO A 329 16.95 2.90 -7.78
CA PRO A 329 16.85 2.55 -6.37
C PRO A 329 17.13 1.05 -6.10
N GLU A 330 17.09 0.19 -7.13
CA GLU A 330 17.41 -1.24 -7.00
C GLU A 330 18.90 -1.46 -6.72
N PRO A 331 19.26 -2.27 -5.69
CA PRO A 331 20.64 -2.69 -5.48
C PRO A 331 21.21 -3.43 -6.70
N SER A 332 22.41 -3.04 -7.15
CA SER A 332 23.10 -3.66 -8.28
C SER A 332 24.39 -4.37 -7.84
N ASP A 333 24.76 -5.42 -8.57
CA ASP A 333 26.05 -6.12 -8.50
C ASP A 333 27.10 -5.58 -9.50
N GLY A 334 26.77 -4.50 -10.23
CA GLY A 334 27.60 -3.90 -11.26
C GLY A 334 27.57 -4.63 -12.61
N THR A 335 26.82 -5.73 -12.74
CA THR A 335 26.69 -6.48 -14.00
C THR A 335 25.55 -5.99 -14.90
N ASP A 336 24.78 -4.99 -14.46
CA ASP A 336 23.65 -4.43 -15.20
C ASP A 336 24.05 -3.58 -16.43
N PRO A 337 23.11 -3.26 -17.34
CA PRO A 337 23.42 -2.58 -18.60
C PRO A 337 24.01 -1.17 -18.49
N MET A 338 23.62 -0.34 -17.50
CA MET A 338 24.20 1.00 -17.37
C MET A 338 25.58 0.93 -16.71
N ALA A 339 25.76 0.04 -15.73
CA ALA A 339 27.08 -0.20 -15.14
C ALA A 339 28.08 -0.68 -16.22
N GLN A 340 27.70 -1.67 -17.02
CA GLN A 340 28.49 -2.12 -18.19
C GLN A 340 28.70 -1.04 -19.26
N ALA A 341 27.84 -0.02 -19.35
CA ALA A 341 28.04 1.11 -20.26
C ALA A 341 29.14 2.05 -19.75
N VAL A 342 29.14 2.36 -18.44
CA VAL A 342 30.20 3.14 -17.80
C VAL A 342 31.56 2.48 -17.95
N GLU A 343 31.67 1.17 -17.71
CA GLU A 343 32.91 0.41 -17.90
C GLU A 343 33.48 0.56 -19.32
N ARG A 344 32.65 0.28 -20.33
CA ARG A 344 33.06 0.32 -21.74
C ARG A 344 33.40 1.73 -22.20
N LEU A 345 32.55 2.72 -21.90
CA LEU A 345 32.76 4.10 -22.34
C LEU A 345 33.99 4.73 -21.66
N THR A 346 34.24 4.42 -20.38
CA THR A 346 35.47 4.85 -19.70
C THR A 346 36.71 4.25 -20.35
N ALA A 347 36.68 2.96 -20.70
CA ALA A 347 37.78 2.28 -21.38
C ALA A 347 38.00 2.77 -22.83
N GLU A 348 36.93 3.08 -23.56
CA GLU A 348 36.96 3.50 -24.97
C GLU A 348 37.36 4.97 -25.15
N THR A 349 36.91 5.87 -24.28
CA THR A 349 37.08 7.33 -24.43
C THR A 349 38.05 7.95 -23.42
N GLY A 350 38.32 7.28 -22.29
CA GLY A 350 39.08 7.84 -21.18
C GLY A 350 38.29 8.87 -20.35
N THR A 351 36.98 8.98 -20.56
CA THR A 351 36.07 9.88 -19.84
C THR A 351 35.71 9.37 -18.46
N LEU A 352 35.69 10.27 -17.47
CA LEU A 352 35.32 9.95 -16.09
C LEU A 352 33.82 10.19 -15.86
N PHE A 353 33.08 9.13 -15.52
CA PHE A 353 31.69 9.24 -15.05
C PHE A 353 31.67 9.43 -13.54
N VAL A 354 31.03 10.51 -13.08
CA VAL A 354 30.81 10.85 -11.68
C VAL A 354 29.33 10.69 -11.38
N ILE A 355 28.99 9.76 -10.49
CA ILE A 355 27.63 9.20 -10.39
C ILE A 355 27.13 9.24 -8.94
N ALA A 356 25.88 9.63 -8.74
CA ALA A 356 25.23 9.63 -7.43
C ALA A 356 25.14 8.21 -6.85
N ALA A 357 25.50 8.01 -5.58
CA ALA A 357 25.42 6.69 -4.94
C ALA A 357 23.98 6.13 -4.83
N GLY A 358 22.98 7.02 -4.79
CA GLY A 358 21.58 6.70 -4.53
C GLY A 358 21.08 7.34 -3.22
N ASN A 359 19.76 7.37 -3.05
CA ASN A 359 19.09 7.97 -1.88
C ASN A 359 18.26 6.92 -1.11
N SER A 360 18.72 5.66 -1.09
CA SER A 360 17.97 4.49 -0.59
C SER A 360 18.28 4.12 0.87
N TYR A 361 18.89 5.02 1.64
CA TYR A 361 19.12 4.98 3.10
C TYR A 361 20.05 3.87 3.63
N ASP A 362 19.73 2.61 3.35
CA ASP A 362 20.26 1.47 4.10
C ASP A 362 21.50 0.83 3.43
N GLU A 363 22.06 -0.20 4.06
CA GLU A 363 23.25 -0.92 3.58
C GLU A 363 22.95 -1.79 2.36
N SER A 364 23.95 -1.97 1.49
CA SER A 364 23.79 -2.69 0.22
C SER A 364 22.68 -2.14 -0.68
N THR A 365 22.61 -0.82 -0.77
CA THR A 365 21.65 -0.08 -1.62
C THR A 365 22.32 0.78 -2.70
N ILE A 366 23.59 0.48 -3.04
CA ILE A 366 24.27 1.07 -4.20
C ILE A 366 23.61 0.52 -5.47
N GLY A 367 22.91 1.40 -6.19
CA GLY A 367 22.21 1.06 -7.42
C GLY A 367 23.05 1.23 -8.68
N SER A 368 22.41 1.04 -9.82
CA SER A 368 23.00 1.32 -11.14
C SER A 368 22.86 2.80 -11.53
N PRO A 369 23.81 3.45 -12.23
CA PRO A 369 25.12 2.94 -12.70
C PRO A 369 26.23 3.05 -11.66
N ALA A 370 25.91 3.52 -10.45
CA ALA A 370 26.85 3.74 -9.35
C ALA A 370 27.59 2.47 -8.88
N ALA A 371 27.06 1.29 -9.18
CA ALA A 371 27.67 0.01 -8.93
C ALA A 371 28.87 -0.34 -9.85
N ALA A 372 29.10 0.37 -10.97
CA ALA A 372 30.26 0.12 -11.85
C ALA A 372 31.61 0.44 -11.17
N ASP A 373 32.63 -0.40 -11.35
CA ASP A 373 33.98 -0.20 -10.78
C ASP A 373 34.64 1.08 -11.33
N ALA A 374 34.45 1.37 -12.62
CA ALA A 374 34.98 2.55 -13.30
C ALA A 374 34.27 3.87 -12.91
N ALA A 375 33.02 3.82 -12.43
CA ALA A 375 32.32 5.02 -11.95
C ALA A 375 33.03 5.62 -10.73
N LEU A 376 33.08 6.95 -10.63
CA LEU A 376 33.39 7.65 -9.38
C LEU A 376 32.06 7.91 -8.64
N THR A 377 31.73 7.02 -7.72
CA THR A 377 30.44 6.99 -7.02
C THR A 377 30.43 7.89 -5.79
N VAL A 378 29.46 8.80 -5.69
CA VAL A 378 29.45 9.91 -4.74
C VAL A 378 28.35 9.76 -3.68
N ALA A 379 28.75 9.61 -2.42
CA ALA A 379 27.89 9.71 -1.25
C ALA A 379 27.64 11.17 -0.83
N ALA A 380 26.57 11.40 -0.07
CA ALA A 380 26.22 12.71 0.46
C ALA A 380 26.64 12.87 1.93
N VAL A 381 27.20 14.04 2.25
CA VAL A 381 27.32 14.56 3.63
C VAL A 381 26.55 15.87 3.79
N ASP A 382 26.36 16.30 5.03
CA ASP A 382 25.88 17.63 5.40
C ASP A 382 27.03 18.62 5.66
N GLY A 383 26.69 19.87 6.02
CA GLY A 383 27.64 20.93 6.36
C GLY A 383 28.54 20.65 7.56
N ALA A 384 28.22 19.63 8.39
CA ALA A 384 29.01 19.20 9.53
C ALA A 384 29.95 18.01 9.21
N ASP A 385 30.05 17.61 7.94
CA ASP A 385 30.71 16.38 7.46
C ASP A 385 30.06 15.08 7.99
N VAL A 386 28.79 15.10 8.43
CA VAL A 386 28.05 13.89 8.79
C VAL A 386 27.44 13.26 7.53
N ARG A 387 27.50 11.93 7.39
CA ARG A 387 26.84 11.23 6.26
C ARG A 387 25.33 11.50 6.30
N ALA A 388 24.77 11.89 5.16
CA ALA A 388 23.32 12.01 5.02
C ALA A 388 22.63 10.66 5.27
N ASP A 389 21.54 10.65 6.04
CA ASP A 389 20.80 9.42 6.33
C ASP A 389 20.15 8.79 5.09
N PHE A 390 19.87 9.58 4.06
CA PHE A 390 19.37 9.07 2.78
C PHE A 390 20.46 8.45 1.90
N SER A 391 21.74 8.79 2.08
CA SER A 391 22.80 8.39 1.16
C SER A 391 22.91 6.86 1.12
N SER A 392 22.72 6.26 -0.06
CA SER A 392 22.94 4.82 -0.26
C SER A 392 24.34 4.40 0.17
N GLN A 393 24.42 3.20 0.75
CA GLN A 393 25.64 2.65 1.36
C GLN A 393 25.97 1.29 0.71
N GLY A 394 27.26 0.97 0.62
CA GLY A 394 27.71 -0.37 0.28
C GLY A 394 27.54 -1.36 1.44
N PRO A 395 28.09 -2.57 1.33
CA PRO A 395 28.81 -3.11 0.17
C PRO A 395 27.88 -3.35 -1.02
N ARG A 396 28.42 -3.41 -2.24
CA ARG A 396 27.66 -3.66 -3.47
C ARG A 396 26.85 -4.97 -3.37
N TYR A 397 25.66 -5.03 -3.96
CA TYR A 397 24.76 -6.18 -3.78
C TYR A 397 25.34 -7.44 -4.45
N GLY A 398 25.08 -8.61 -3.85
CA GLY A 398 25.53 -9.91 -4.36
C GLY A 398 27.03 -10.17 -4.14
N ASP A 399 27.91 -9.37 -4.72
CA ASP A 399 29.36 -9.59 -4.71
C ASP A 399 30.09 -8.95 -3.52
N ASN A 400 29.41 -8.06 -2.78
CA ASN A 400 29.93 -7.31 -1.64
C ASN A 400 31.08 -6.33 -1.94
N GLY A 401 31.20 -5.89 -3.20
CA GLY A 401 32.25 -4.95 -3.65
C GLY A 401 32.26 -3.58 -2.94
N LEU A 402 33.43 -2.93 -2.94
CA LEU A 402 33.66 -1.67 -2.23
C LEU A 402 33.11 -0.43 -2.97
N LYS A 403 31.97 0.07 -2.50
CA LYS A 403 31.31 1.33 -2.88
C LYS A 403 30.70 2.00 -1.64
N PRO A 404 30.45 3.32 -1.62
CA PRO A 404 30.76 4.33 -2.64
C PRO A 404 32.26 4.66 -2.71
N ASP A 405 32.70 5.53 -3.63
CA ASP A 405 34.12 5.86 -3.83
C ASP A 405 34.59 7.10 -3.05
N ILE A 406 33.73 8.11 -2.93
CA ILE A 406 34.00 9.38 -2.26
C ILE A 406 32.69 9.98 -1.72
N SER A 407 32.76 10.98 -0.85
CA SER A 407 31.60 11.79 -0.45
C SER A 407 31.78 13.28 -0.77
N ALA A 408 30.66 13.99 -0.88
CA ALA A 408 30.64 15.44 -1.03
C ALA A 408 29.35 16.01 -0.42
N PRO A 409 29.26 17.34 -0.20
CA PRO A 409 28.05 17.96 0.35
C PRO A 409 26.85 17.71 -0.56
N GLY A 410 25.84 17.01 -0.05
CA GLY A 410 24.60 16.69 -0.76
C GLY A 410 23.34 16.98 0.05
N VAL A 411 23.46 17.18 1.36
CA VAL A 411 22.39 17.75 2.18
C VAL A 411 22.46 19.25 2.02
N GLN A 412 21.35 19.84 1.63
CA GLN A 412 21.13 21.27 1.70
C GLN A 412 22.11 22.13 0.85
N ILE A 413 22.01 22.08 -0.49
CA ILE A 413 22.93 22.68 -1.48
C ILE A 413 22.29 23.84 -2.29
N LEU A 414 22.70 25.11 -2.15
CA LEU A 414 22.09 26.23 -2.92
C LEU A 414 22.60 26.33 -4.36
N ALA A 415 21.69 26.25 -5.33
CA ALA A 415 22.02 26.42 -6.74
C ALA A 415 20.85 26.99 -7.56
N ALA A 416 21.10 27.23 -8.86
CA ALA A 416 20.20 27.99 -9.72
C ALA A 416 18.84 27.30 -9.93
N ARG A 417 17.77 28.09 -9.88
CA ARG A 417 16.40 27.65 -10.20
C ARG A 417 16.12 27.84 -11.68
N ALA A 418 15.62 26.81 -12.35
CA ALA A 418 15.09 26.97 -13.71
C ALA A 418 13.90 27.94 -13.70
N THR A 419 13.81 28.84 -14.68
CA THR A 419 12.74 29.84 -14.73
C THR A 419 11.35 29.21 -14.84
N GLN A 420 11.26 28.03 -15.48
CA GLN A 420 10.02 27.29 -15.73
C GLN A 420 9.68 26.23 -14.68
N SER A 421 10.53 25.99 -13.68
CA SER A 421 10.16 25.12 -12.55
C SER A 421 9.32 25.89 -11.51
N PRO A 422 8.60 25.20 -10.60
CA PRO A 422 7.92 25.83 -9.48
C PRO A 422 8.85 26.68 -8.59
N GLY A 423 8.30 27.70 -7.94
CA GLY A 423 9.02 28.60 -7.02
C GLY A 423 9.21 30.02 -7.54
N THR A 424 9.97 30.83 -6.78
CA THR A 424 10.25 32.24 -7.10
C THR A 424 11.73 32.57 -6.85
N GLY A 425 12.25 33.60 -7.51
CA GLY A 425 13.68 33.95 -7.44
C GLY A 425 14.58 33.15 -8.39
N SER A 426 15.89 33.31 -8.23
CA SER A 426 16.94 32.74 -9.09
C SER A 426 17.61 31.48 -8.52
N TYR A 427 17.35 31.13 -7.27
CA TYR A 427 17.98 30.00 -6.57
C TYR A 427 16.91 29.14 -5.89
N VAL A 428 17.19 27.85 -5.72
CA VAL A 428 16.24 26.89 -5.14
C VAL A 428 16.94 25.81 -4.33
N GLU A 429 16.10 25.08 -3.60
CA GLU A 429 16.43 24.31 -2.43
C GLU A 429 16.21 22.79 -2.70
N MET A 430 17.29 22.03 -3.02
CA MET A 430 17.32 20.56 -3.17
C MET A 430 18.38 19.82 -2.29
N SER A 431 18.03 18.63 -1.79
CA SER A 431 18.95 17.69 -1.12
C SER A 431 18.99 16.32 -1.80
N GLY A 432 20.17 15.71 -1.90
CA GLY A 432 20.38 14.36 -2.42
C GLY A 432 21.85 14.05 -2.75
N THR A 433 22.19 12.77 -2.96
CA THR A 433 23.47 12.41 -3.61
C THR A 433 23.61 13.04 -5.01
N SER A 434 22.48 13.32 -5.65
CA SER A 434 22.34 14.16 -6.84
C SER A 434 22.96 15.55 -6.74
N MET A 435 23.05 16.15 -5.54
CA MET A 435 23.71 17.44 -5.33
C MET A 435 25.17 17.28 -4.85
N ALA A 436 25.53 16.16 -4.24
CA ALA A 436 26.92 15.81 -3.94
C ALA A 436 27.75 15.57 -5.22
N THR A 437 27.16 14.86 -6.18
CA THR A 437 27.77 14.49 -7.48
C THR A 437 28.36 15.69 -8.25
N PRO A 438 27.64 16.81 -8.46
CA PRO A 438 28.17 17.96 -9.22
C PRO A 438 29.31 18.70 -8.53
N HIS A 439 29.42 18.64 -7.19
CA HIS A 439 30.62 19.15 -6.51
C HIS A 439 31.87 18.35 -6.93
N VAL A 440 31.76 17.02 -6.98
CA VAL A 440 32.84 16.13 -7.41
C VAL A 440 33.11 16.28 -8.91
N ALA A 441 32.09 16.43 -9.75
CA ALA A 441 32.25 16.66 -11.19
C ALA A 441 32.97 17.99 -11.49
N GLY A 442 32.64 19.07 -10.76
CA GLY A 442 33.36 20.34 -10.85
C GLY A 442 34.82 20.22 -10.40
N ALA A 443 35.09 19.50 -9.30
CA ALA A 443 36.45 19.24 -8.86
C ALA A 443 37.25 18.41 -9.87
N ALA A 444 36.64 17.39 -10.48
CA ALA A 444 37.23 16.61 -11.56
C ALA A 444 37.57 17.50 -12.77
N ALA A 445 36.73 18.48 -13.11
CA ALA A 445 37.02 19.46 -14.16
C ALA A 445 38.20 20.38 -13.83
N ILE A 446 38.34 20.80 -12.56
CA ILE A 446 39.50 21.56 -12.07
C ILE A 446 40.80 20.75 -12.18
N VAL A 447 40.80 19.48 -11.75
CA VAL A 447 41.99 18.61 -11.85
C VAL A 447 42.30 18.30 -13.31
N ALA A 448 41.29 18.05 -14.14
CA ALA A 448 41.43 17.82 -15.58
C ALA A 448 41.97 19.03 -16.34
N ALA A 449 41.61 20.27 -15.96
CA ALA A 449 42.15 21.49 -16.54
C ALA A 449 43.66 21.66 -16.24
N LYS A 450 44.10 21.26 -15.04
CA LYS A 450 45.54 21.21 -14.68
C LYS A 450 46.27 20.05 -15.36
N HIS A 451 45.58 18.93 -15.58
CA HIS A 451 46.16 17.70 -16.10
C HIS A 451 45.34 17.13 -17.29
N PRO A 452 45.42 17.79 -18.47
CA PRO A 452 44.62 17.44 -19.64
C PRO A 452 44.95 16.04 -20.19
N ASP A 453 46.17 15.53 -19.97
CA ASP A 453 46.61 14.22 -20.45
C ASP A 453 46.30 13.05 -19.49
N TRP A 454 45.73 13.30 -18.31
CA TRP A 454 45.42 12.22 -17.37
C TRP A 454 44.17 11.43 -17.78
N PRO A 455 44.20 10.08 -17.76
CA PRO A 455 43.01 9.25 -18.00
C PRO A 455 42.05 9.27 -16.81
N ALA A 456 40.78 8.90 -17.03
CA ALA A 456 39.74 8.82 -16.01
C ALA A 456 40.19 8.15 -14.70
N ALA A 457 40.84 6.98 -14.77
CA ALA A 457 41.31 6.26 -13.59
C ALA A 457 42.26 7.10 -12.72
N ARG A 458 43.18 7.87 -13.32
CA ARG A 458 44.10 8.74 -12.58
C ARG A 458 43.41 9.97 -12.00
N LEU A 459 42.34 10.48 -12.65
CA LEU A 459 41.49 11.54 -12.09
C LEU A 459 40.67 11.03 -10.90
N LYS A 460 40.07 9.84 -11.02
CA LYS A 460 39.37 9.13 -9.93
C LYS A 460 40.30 8.93 -8.73
N ASP A 461 41.47 8.34 -8.96
CA ASP A 461 42.52 8.13 -7.95
C ASP A 461 42.96 9.44 -7.27
N ALA A 462 43.18 10.53 -8.03
CA ALA A 462 43.60 11.82 -7.48
C ALA A 462 42.55 12.43 -6.53
N LEU A 463 41.25 12.32 -6.88
CA LEU A 463 40.15 12.86 -6.08
C LEU A 463 39.91 12.02 -4.81
N MET A 464 39.92 10.69 -4.94
CA MET A 464 39.72 9.77 -3.83
C MET A 464 40.88 9.83 -2.84
N SER A 465 42.11 9.66 -3.33
CA SER A 465 43.29 9.50 -2.47
C SER A 465 43.76 10.79 -1.78
N ALA A 466 43.25 11.96 -2.20
CA ALA A 466 43.52 13.24 -1.55
C ALA A 466 42.33 13.76 -0.71
N SER A 467 41.24 13.01 -0.59
CA SER A 467 40.04 13.42 0.15
C SER A 467 40.30 13.64 1.65
N LYS A 468 39.44 14.42 2.29
CA LYS A 468 39.42 14.57 3.75
C LYS A 468 38.78 13.34 4.38
N GLN A 469 39.60 12.50 5.03
CA GLN A 469 39.08 11.41 5.85
C GLN A 469 38.18 11.95 6.98
N LEU A 470 37.08 11.24 7.25
CA LEU A 470 36.08 11.63 8.24
C LEU A 470 36.15 10.68 9.44
N ALA A 471 35.94 11.23 10.65
CA ALA A 471 35.81 10.40 11.86
C ALA A 471 34.49 9.62 11.84
N ASP A 472 34.43 8.52 12.60
CA ASP A 472 33.21 7.75 12.89
C ASP A 472 32.38 7.32 11.65
N THR A 473 33.05 7.12 10.51
CA THR A 473 32.47 6.65 9.24
C THR A 473 33.32 5.55 8.62
N THR A 474 32.74 4.73 7.75
CA THR A 474 33.46 3.67 7.02
C THR A 474 33.55 3.91 5.51
N PRO A 475 34.51 3.30 4.82
CA PRO A 475 34.56 3.22 3.36
C PRO A 475 33.25 2.79 2.67
N TYR A 476 32.45 1.89 3.26
CA TYR A 476 31.14 1.52 2.70
C TYR A 476 30.06 2.61 2.86
N GLN A 477 30.36 3.70 3.60
CA GLN A 477 29.44 4.80 3.89
C GLN A 477 29.78 6.09 3.16
N VAL A 478 31.08 6.43 3.09
CA VAL A 478 31.57 7.71 2.53
C VAL A 478 32.73 7.52 1.53
N GLY A 479 33.06 6.28 1.17
CA GLY A 479 34.20 5.97 0.32
C GLY A 479 35.53 6.37 0.96
N ALA A 480 36.45 6.91 0.17
CA ALA A 480 37.75 7.36 0.65
C ALA A 480 37.70 8.54 1.64
N GLY A 481 36.57 9.26 1.70
CA GLY A 481 36.40 10.47 2.50
C GLY A 481 35.69 11.58 1.73
N ARG A 482 35.59 12.75 2.32
CA ARG A 482 34.91 13.90 1.73
C ARG A 482 35.84 14.70 0.82
N LEU A 483 35.34 15.14 -0.33
CA LEU A 483 36.07 15.93 -1.33
C LEU A 483 36.86 17.12 -0.75
N ASP A 484 38.14 17.23 -1.15
CA ASP A 484 39.04 18.35 -0.89
C ASP A 484 39.73 18.76 -2.20
N VAL A 485 39.27 19.87 -2.81
CA VAL A 485 39.75 20.32 -4.13
C VAL A 485 41.21 20.79 -4.09
N PRO A 486 41.67 21.57 -3.10
CA PRO A 486 43.08 21.93 -2.97
C PRO A 486 44.02 20.73 -2.80
N ALA A 487 43.63 19.70 -2.05
CA ALA A 487 44.43 18.50 -1.86
C ALA A 487 44.53 17.66 -3.15
N ALA A 488 43.42 17.51 -3.89
CA ALA A 488 43.39 16.80 -5.17
C ALA A 488 44.25 17.45 -6.29
N LEU A 489 44.64 18.72 -6.12
CA LEU A 489 45.62 19.40 -6.96
C LEU A 489 47.08 19.11 -6.57
N GLY A 490 47.33 18.20 -5.62
CA GLY A 490 48.65 17.78 -5.17
C GLY A 490 49.53 17.13 -6.24
N ASP A 491 50.81 17.00 -5.92
CA ASP A 491 51.82 16.31 -6.71
C ASP A 491 51.78 14.78 -6.56
N ILE A 492 51.32 14.27 -5.42
CA ILE A 492 51.17 12.83 -5.16
C ILE A 492 49.71 12.39 -5.36
N GLN A 493 49.54 11.22 -5.98
CA GLN A 493 48.27 10.48 -6.06
C GLN A 493 48.52 9.03 -5.63
N ALA A 494 47.49 8.34 -5.11
CA ALA A 494 47.50 6.90 -4.89
C ALA A 494 46.26 6.24 -5.49
N THR A 495 46.28 4.91 -5.65
CA THR A 495 45.07 4.11 -5.91
C THR A 495 43.98 4.47 -4.91
N GLY A 496 42.79 4.85 -5.37
CA GLY A 496 41.74 5.43 -4.53
C GLY A 496 41.14 4.42 -3.54
N SER A 497 40.86 3.19 -3.99
CA SER A 497 40.33 2.11 -3.17
C SER A 497 40.90 0.75 -3.60
N ALA A 498 40.92 -0.22 -2.68
CA ALA A 498 41.22 -1.61 -2.99
C ALA A 498 40.35 -2.55 -2.14
N ASP A 499 39.45 -3.26 -2.82
CA ASP A 499 38.60 -4.28 -2.22
C ASP A 499 39.40 -5.56 -1.94
N LEU A 500 39.44 -5.99 -0.69
CA LEU A 500 40.17 -7.16 -0.18
C LEU A 500 39.31 -8.43 -0.22
N GLY A 501 38.05 -8.35 -0.66
CA GLY A 501 37.23 -9.49 -1.07
C GLY A 501 36.08 -9.86 -0.13
N PHE A 502 35.26 -10.78 -0.64
CA PHE A 502 34.12 -11.39 0.05
C PHE A 502 34.37 -12.88 0.28
N PHE A 503 34.22 -13.32 1.54
CA PHE A 503 34.45 -14.70 1.98
C PHE A 503 33.14 -15.28 2.50
N THR A 504 32.65 -16.34 1.86
CA THR A 504 31.36 -16.99 2.17
C THR A 504 31.49 -18.01 3.28
N TRP A 505 30.52 -18.06 4.19
CA TRP A 505 30.50 -19.06 5.26
C TRP A 505 30.29 -20.47 4.69
N PRO A 506 30.87 -21.55 5.26
CA PRO A 506 31.80 -21.57 6.40
C PRO A 506 33.24 -21.20 5.99
N HIS A 507 33.91 -20.48 6.89
CA HIS A 507 35.28 -19.97 6.71
C HIS A 507 36.35 -21.05 6.96
N ASP A 508 36.17 -22.24 6.38
CA ASP A 508 37.04 -23.39 6.54
C ASP A 508 38.17 -23.36 5.48
N GLY A 509 39.22 -22.58 5.76
CA GLY A 509 40.40 -22.47 4.90
C GLY A 509 40.29 -21.39 3.83
N ASP A 510 39.79 -20.22 4.21
CA ASP A 510 39.86 -19.01 3.39
C ASP A 510 41.30 -18.74 2.92
N GLN A 511 41.46 -17.99 1.82
CA GLN A 511 42.77 -17.74 1.21
C GLN A 511 43.16 -16.26 1.30
N PRO A 512 44.43 -15.92 1.61
CA PRO A 512 44.90 -14.54 1.65
C PRO A 512 44.71 -13.80 0.33
N VAL A 513 44.18 -12.59 0.40
CA VAL A 513 43.99 -11.71 -0.76
C VAL A 513 45.04 -10.61 -0.78
N SER A 514 45.74 -10.47 -1.91
CA SER A 514 46.68 -9.38 -2.17
C SER A 514 46.11 -8.36 -3.16
N ARG A 515 46.41 -7.07 -2.91
CA ARG A 515 46.11 -5.92 -3.78
C ARG A 515 47.31 -4.99 -3.88
N THR A 516 47.57 -4.50 -5.09
CA THR A 516 48.68 -3.55 -5.35
C THR A 516 48.15 -2.13 -5.28
N VAL A 517 48.71 -1.32 -4.37
CA VAL A 517 48.52 0.13 -4.31
C VAL A 517 49.63 0.81 -5.09
N THR A 518 49.26 1.65 -6.05
CA THR A 518 50.19 2.43 -6.87
C THR A 518 50.20 3.88 -6.42
N TYR A 519 51.39 4.43 -6.22
CA TYR A 519 51.63 5.85 -5.97
C TYR A 519 52.22 6.49 -7.21
N ALA A 520 51.71 7.67 -7.60
CA ALA A 520 52.19 8.45 -8.73
C ALA A 520 52.61 9.85 -8.26
N ASN A 521 53.66 10.39 -8.89
CA ASN A 521 54.21 11.72 -8.56
C ASN A 521 54.30 12.57 -9.83
N SER A 522 53.51 13.65 -9.90
CA SER A 522 53.52 14.67 -10.96
C SER A 522 54.40 15.88 -10.63
N GLY A 523 55.06 15.89 -9.48
CA GLY A 523 56.02 16.90 -9.07
C GLY A 523 57.42 16.74 -9.68
N THR A 524 58.26 17.75 -9.46
CA THR A 524 59.64 17.82 -9.98
C THR A 524 60.70 17.19 -9.07
N GLU A 525 60.32 16.76 -7.87
CA GLU A 525 61.21 16.15 -6.88
C GLU A 525 60.69 14.77 -6.45
N ALA A 526 61.58 13.86 -6.06
CA ALA A 526 61.19 12.54 -5.58
C ALA A 526 60.68 12.61 -4.13
N VAL A 527 59.52 12.02 -3.85
CA VAL A 527 58.88 12.02 -2.53
C VAL A 527 58.99 10.64 -1.89
N THR A 528 59.43 10.57 -0.63
CA THR A 528 59.43 9.32 0.14
C THR A 528 58.22 9.28 1.06
N LEU A 529 57.45 8.20 0.97
CA LEU A 529 56.23 7.95 1.70
C LEU A 529 56.41 6.78 2.67
N VAL A 530 55.99 6.95 3.92
CA VAL A 530 55.84 5.90 4.93
C VAL A 530 54.38 5.46 4.92
N LEU A 531 54.15 4.15 4.86
CA LEU A 531 52.84 3.55 4.66
C LEU A 531 52.34 2.89 5.96
N ALA A 532 51.16 3.30 6.43
CA ALA A 532 50.52 2.78 7.62
C ALA A 532 49.15 2.17 7.26
N LEU A 533 48.99 0.86 7.52
CA LEU A 533 47.72 0.17 7.34
C LEU A 533 46.87 0.33 8.59
N ALA A 534 45.64 0.83 8.43
CA ALA A 534 44.66 0.97 9.49
C ALA A 534 43.35 0.32 9.06
N LEU A 535 43.09 -0.90 9.54
CA LEU A 535 41.83 -1.61 9.37
C LEU A 535 41.15 -1.81 10.73
N THR A 536 39.86 -1.53 10.81
CA THR A 536 39.00 -1.79 11.95
C THR A 536 38.00 -2.90 11.65
N GLY A 537 37.55 -3.61 12.69
CA GLY A 537 36.46 -4.58 12.59
C GLY A 537 35.08 -3.93 12.75
N PRO A 538 33.99 -4.73 12.72
CA PRO A 538 32.62 -4.24 12.86
C PRO A 538 32.33 -3.50 14.18
N ASP A 539 33.15 -3.73 15.20
CA ASP A 539 33.06 -3.07 16.51
C ASP A 539 33.84 -1.75 16.60
N GLY A 540 34.36 -1.26 15.47
CA GLY A 540 35.14 -0.04 15.35
C GLY A 540 36.58 -0.13 15.89
N LYS A 541 37.02 -1.27 16.42
CA LYS A 541 38.38 -1.44 16.99
C LYS A 541 39.38 -1.88 15.92
N PRO A 542 40.69 -1.57 16.06
CA PRO A 542 41.73 -2.09 15.17
C PRO A 542 41.69 -3.61 15.08
N ALA A 543 41.57 -4.14 13.87
CA ALA A 543 41.33 -5.57 13.64
C ALA A 543 42.59 -6.45 13.76
N GLY A 544 43.77 -5.86 13.61
CA GLY A 544 45.02 -6.63 13.41
C GLY A 544 45.15 -7.29 12.04
N LEU A 545 44.16 -7.10 11.16
CA LEU A 545 44.05 -7.69 9.84
C LEU A 545 45.05 -7.10 8.85
N GLY A 546 45.83 -7.98 8.21
CA GLY A 546 46.64 -7.68 7.03
C GLY A 546 47.95 -6.94 7.24
N ALA A 547 48.74 -6.85 6.17
CA ALA A 547 50.08 -6.29 6.14
C ALA A 547 50.36 -5.54 4.83
N VAL A 548 51.29 -4.57 4.87
CA VAL A 548 51.76 -3.82 3.69
C VAL A 548 53.26 -4.05 3.44
N SER A 549 53.64 -4.29 2.19
CA SER A 549 55.05 -4.48 1.79
C SER A 549 55.37 -3.82 0.44
N PRO A 550 56.43 -2.98 0.35
CA PRO A 550 57.24 -2.46 1.46
C PRO A 550 56.48 -1.36 2.23
N GLY A 551 56.66 -1.27 3.55
CA GLY A 551 56.06 -0.20 4.38
C GLY A 551 56.63 1.22 4.15
N ARG A 552 57.50 1.41 3.15
CA ARG A 552 58.05 2.70 2.74
C ARG A 552 58.43 2.66 1.26
N VAL A 553 57.99 3.64 0.49
CA VAL A 553 58.26 3.78 -0.95
C VAL A 553 58.85 5.15 -1.26
N THR A 554 59.70 5.24 -2.28
CA THR A 554 60.17 6.53 -2.84
C THR A 554 59.62 6.66 -4.26
N VAL A 555 58.74 7.63 -4.48
CA VAL A 555 58.09 7.89 -5.76
C VAL A 555 58.92 8.90 -6.55
N PRO A 556 59.56 8.52 -7.68
CA PRO A 556 60.40 9.42 -8.46
C PRO A 556 59.61 10.61 -9.02
N ALA A 557 60.27 11.74 -9.23
CA ALA A 557 59.69 12.88 -9.96
C ALA A 557 59.17 12.42 -11.34
N GLY A 558 57.91 12.71 -11.66
CA GLY A 558 57.26 12.24 -12.90
C GLY A 558 57.02 10.73 -12.99
N GLY A 559 57.29 9.96 -11.93
CA GLY A 559 57.26 8.48 -11.92
C GLY A 559 56.21 7.88 -11.00
N THR A 560 56.28 6.55 -10.84
CA THR A 560 55.42 5.77 -9.95
C THR A 560 56.22 4.84 -9.04
N ALA A 561 55.60 4.38 -7.96
CA ALA A 561 56.09 3.30 -7.10
C ALA A 561 54.89 2.49 -6.57
N THR A 562 55.10 1.25 -6.12
CA THR A 562 54.02 0.38 -5.66
C THR A 562 54.30 -0.23 -4.28
N ALA A 563 53.23 -0.59 -3.58
CA ALA A 563 53.25 -1.47 -2.41
C ALA A 563 52.08 -2.45 -2.49
N THR A 564 52.24 -3.63 -1.89
CA THR A 564 51.18 -4.65 -1.84
C THR A 564 50.58 -4.67 -0.44
N VAL A 565 49.25 -4.55 -0.35
CA VAL A 565 48.46 -4.89 0.84
C VAL A 565 48.04 -6.34 0.70
N THR A 566 48.26 -7.15 1.72
CA THR A 566 47.76 -8.52 1.82
C THR A 566 46.91 -8.64 3.07
N ALA A 567 45.71 -9.19 2.96
CA ALA A 567 44.82 -9.49 4.07
C ALA A 567 44.49 -10.99 4.07
N ASP A 568 44.67 -11.63 5.21
CA ASP A 568 44.25 -13.01 5.44
C ASP A 568 43.00 -12.97 6.36
N PRO A 569 41.81 -13.34 5.88
CA PRO A 569 40.62 -13.35 6.72
C PRO A 569 40.73 -14.32 7.90
N ASP A 570 41.65 -15.30 7.90
CA ASP A 570 41.87 -16.19 9.05
C ASP A 570 42.69 -15.52 10.18
N ASP A 571 43.31 -14.35 9.94
CA ASP A 571 43.88 -13.50 11.00
C ASP A 571 42.79 -12.97 11.96
N VAL A 572 41.51 -13.02 11.57
CA VAL A 572 40.37 -12.49 12.34
C VAL A 572 39.29 -13.56 12.62
N ALA A 573 38.99 -13.73 13.91
CA ALA A 573 38.00 -14.70 14.40
C ALA A 573 36.53 -14.22 14.30
N GLY A 574 36.30 -12.97 13.90
CA GLY A 574 34.96 -12.39 13.74
C GLY A 574 34.43 -12.49 12.32
N THR A 575 33.13 -12.31 12.15
CA THR A 575 32.47 -12.10 10.85
C THR A 575 32.02 -10.65 10.72
N GLY A 576 31.56 -10.25 9.53
CA GLY A 576 31.13 -8.90 9.20
C GLY A 576 32.13 -8.14 8.34
N ARG A 577 32.05 -6.80 8.40
CA ARG A 577 32.83 -5.90 7.54
C ARG A 577 34.06 -5.38 8.27
N TYR A 578 35.21 -5.54 7.62
CA TYR A 578 36.49 -4.99 8.05
C TYR A 578 36.86 -3.85 7.11
N THR A 579 37.11 -2.65 7.63
CA THR A 579 37.22 -1.45 6.80
C THR A 579 38.30 -0.49 7.28
N GLY A 580 38.76 0.41 6.41
CA GLY A 580 39.69 1.47 6.80
C GLY A 580 40.51 1.98 5.62
N ALA A 581 41.80 2.22 5.83
CA ALA A 581 42.67 2.76 4.79
C ALA A 581 44.15 2.39 4.94
N LEU A 582 44.88 2.43 3.82
CA LEU A 582 46.33 2.54 3.80
C LEU A 582 46.72 4.02 3.67
N VAL A 583 47.32 4.61 4.71
CA VAL A 583 47.68 6.03 4.77
C VAL A 583 49.16 6.22 4.42
N ALA A 584 49.46 7.16 3.52
CA ALA A 584 50.82 7.49 3.09
C ALA A 584 51.23 8.88 3.59
N THR A 585 52.27 8.93 4.43
CA THR A 585 52.82 10.18 5.01
C THR A 585 54.23 10.47 4.49
N ASP A 586 54.56 11.74 4.26
CA ASP A 586 55.93 12.13 3.91
C ASP A 586 56.85 12.27 5.14
N GLY A 587 58.13 12.58 4.89
CA GLY A 587 59.13 12.78 5.95
C GLY A 587 58.88 13.94 6.93
N THR A 588 57.84 14.76 6.72
CA THR A 588 57.38 15.78 7.68
C THR A 588 56.22 15.29 8.56
N GLY A 589 55.69 14.09 8.29
CA GLY A 589 54.48 13.55 8.92
C GLY A 589 53.18 14.02 8.25
N LYS A 590 53.25 14.79 7.15
CA LYS A 590 52.06 15.22 6.40
C LYS A 590 51.49 14.04 5.60
N VAL A 591 50.19 13.78 5.72
CA VAL A 591 49.47 12.85 4.83
C VAL A 591 49.52 13.39 3.40
N ARG A 592 49.92 12.55 2.45
CA ARG A 592 50.04 12.89 1.02
C ARG A 592 49.03 12.16 0.15
N ALA A 593 48.64 10.96 0.56
CA ALA A 593 47.57 10.19 -0.06
C ALA A 593 47.08 9.09 0.89
N HIS A 594 45.89 8.54 0.64
CA HIS A 594 45.40 7.30 1.26
C HIS A 594 44.61 6.45 0.26
N THR A 595 44.48 5.16 0.55
CA THR A 595 43.70 4.20 -0.23
C THR A 595 42.64 3.59 0.68
N ALA A 596 41.36 3.68 0.31
CA ALA A 596 40.26 3.06 1.05
C ALA A 596 40.29 1.53 0.92
N LEU A 597 39.96 0.82 1.99
CA LEU A 597 40.02 -0.64 2.06
C LEU A 597 38.75 -1.22 2.70
N GLY A 598 38.31 -2.37 2.20
CA GLY A 598 37.15 -3.11 2.69
C GLY A 598 37.33 -4.61 2.48
N LEU A 599 36.82 -5.42 3.40
CA LEU A 599 36.72 -6.88 3.33
C LEU A 599 35.40 -7.29 3.99
N VAL A 600 34.69 -8.25 3.41
CA VAL A 600 33.46 -8.82 4.00
C VAL A 600 33.67 -10.31 4.27
N LYS A 601 33.53 -10.72 5.53
CA LYS A 601 33.52 -12.13 5.95
C LYS A 601 32.09 -12.48 6.35
N GLU A 602 31.41 -13.32 5.57
CA GLU A 602 29.97 -13.59 5.71
C GLU A 602 29.62 -14.09 7.12
N ASP A 603 28.47 -13.69 7.64
CA ASP A 603 27.89 -14.29 8.84
C ASP A 603 27.32 -15.70 8.53
N GLU A 604 26.89 -16.40 9.59
CA GLU A 604 26.40 -17.78 9.54
C GLU A 604 25.24 -17.96 8.55
N ARG A 605 25.21 -19.09 7.81
CA ARG A 605 24.19 -19.39 6.78
C ARG A 605 23.82 -20.87 6.76
N TYR A 606 22.55 -21.17 6.50
CA TYR A 606 22.04 -22.52 6.37
C TYR A 606 21.17 -22.72 5.15
N ASP A 607 21.15 -23.95 4.62
CA ASP A 607 20.32 -24.33 3.49
C ASP A 607 18.94 -24.81 3.95
N LEU A 608 17.88 -24.12 3.51
CA LEU A 608 16.50 -24.55 3.66
C LEU A 608 16.00 -25.21 2.36
N LYS A 609 15.57 -26.47 2.43
CA LYS A 609 14.89 -27.20 1.35
C LYS A 609 13.40 -27.33 1.65
N VAL A 610 12.56 -27.31 0.62
CA VAL A 610 11.11 -27.47 0.76
C VAL A 610 10.61 -28.48 -0.26
N HIS A 611 9.69 -29.36 0.15
CA HIS A 611 9.03 -30.34 -0.71
C HIS A 611 7.52 -30.36 -0.43
N ALA A 612 6.69 -30.49 -1.47
CA ALA A 612 5.23 -30.44 -1.38
C ALA A 612 4.55 -31.61 -2.10
N VAL A 613 3.52 -32.17 -1.44
CA VAL A 613 2.77 -33.35 -1.89
C VAL A 613 1.28 -33.04 -1.89
N GLY A 614 0.60 -33.32 -3.01
CA GLY A 614 -0.84 -33.14 -3.15
C GLY A 614 -1.66 -34.22 -2.43
N ARG A 615 -2.98 -33.99 -2.30
CA ARG A 615 -3.92 -34.95 -1.68
C ARG A 615 -3.97 -36.31 -2.40
N ASP A 616 -3.56 -36.39 -3.66
CA ASP A 616 -3.44 -37.64 -4.43
C ASP A 616 -2.11 -38.38 -4.22
N GLY A 617 -1.21 -37.82 -3.40
CA GLY A 617 0.10 -38.40 -3.08
C GLY A 617 1.19 -38.16 -4.13
N LYS A 618 0.94 -37.33 -5.15
CA LYS A 618 1.96 -36.91 -6.12
C LYS A 618 2.66 -35.62 -5.67
N PRO A 619 3.85 -35.30 -6.20
CA PRO A 619 4.44 -33.98 -6.02
C PRO A 619 3.51 -32.88 -6.52
N ALA A 620 3.52 -31.73 -5.86
CA ALA A 620 2.63 -30.61 -6.17
C ALA A 620 3.40 -29.29 -6.34
N GLY A 621 3.18 -28.63 -7.47
CA GLY A 621 3.61 -27.26 -7.69
C GLY A 621 2.71 -26.25 -6.97
N GLY A 622 3.22 -25.05 -6.72
CA GLY A 622 2.58 -24.02 -5.93
C GLY A 622 3.59 -22.94 -5.50
N TYR A 623 3.21 -22.11 -4.52
CA TYR A 623 4.04 -21.00 -4.05
C TYR A 623 4.20 -21.03 -2.53
N VAL A 624 5.43 -20.91 -2.06
CA VAL A 624 5.79 -20.94 -0.64
C VAL A 624 6.18 -19.53 -0.21
N THR A 625 5.50 -19.01 0.79
CA THR A 625 5.85 -17.77 1.50
C THR A 625 6.92 -18.10 2.54
N VAL A 626 8.11 -17.54 2.36
CA VAL A 626 9.25 -17.63 3.29
C VAL A 626 9.52 -16.24 3.86
N TYR A 627 9.33 -16.09 5.17
CA TYR A 627 9.53 -14.84 5.89
C TYR A 627 10.36 -15.09 7.15
N ARG A 628 11.42 -14.31 7.36
CA ARG A 628 12.20 -14.33 8.60
C ARG A 628 11.67 -13.26 9.52
N TYR A 629 11.35 -13.61 10.76
CA TYR A 629 10.95 -12.61 11.74
C TYR A 629 12.10 -11.65 12.03
N GLY A 630 11.82 -10.35 11.93
CA GLY A 630 12.78 -9.25 12.04
C GLY A 630 13.22 -8.66 10.70
N ASP A 631 13.05 -9.37 9.58
CA ASP A 631 13.33 -8.83 8.25
C ASP A 631 12.11 -8.01 7.75
N PHE A 632 12.35 -6.99 6.93
CA PHE A 632 11.29 -6.13 6.36
C PHE A 632 10.67 -6.69 5.07
N PHE A 633 11.19 -7.82 4.55
CA PHE A 633 10.83 -8.36 3.23
C PHE A 633 10.33 -9.81 3.32
N VAL A 634 9.30 -10.13 2.53
CA VAL A 634 8.70 -11.47 2.40
C VAL A 634 9.06 -12.08 1.05
N ARG A 635 9.60 -13.31 1.06
CA ARG A 635 10.09 -14.01 -0.13
C ARG A 635 9.07 -15.06 -0.60
N THR A 636 8.52 -14.90 -1.80
CA THR A 636 7.67 -15.92 -2.44
C THR A 636 8.52 -16.79 -3.35
N VAL A 637 8.44 -18.11 -3.19
CA VAL A 637 9.26 -19.07 -3.96
C VAL A 637 8.38 -20.14 -4.62
N ALA A 638 8.65 -20.46 -5.88
CA ALA A 638 7.89 -21.46 -6.63
C ALA A 638 8.36 -22.89 -6.31
N LEU A 639 7.41 -23.77 -6.05
CA LEU A 639 7.61 -25.23 -6.05
C LEU A 639 7.60 -25.73 -7.50
N ASP A 640 8.63 -26.50 -7.86
CA ASP A 640 8.70 -27.18 -9.14
C ASP A 640 7.51 -28.16 -9.28
N PRO A 641 6.71 -28.11 -10.38
CA PRO A 641 5.49 -28.89 -10.48
C PRO A 641 5.68 -30.37 -10.82
N GLU A 642 6.89 -30.79 -11.25
CA GLU A 642 7.19 -32.19 -11.56
C GLU A 642 7.74 -32.94 -10.33
N THR A 643 8.53 -32.24 -9.52
CA THR A 643 9.26 -32.78 -8.36
C THR A 643 8.68 -32.34 -7.02
N GLY A 644 7.85 -31.29 -7.00
CA GLY A 644 7.29 -30.69 -5.80
C GLY A 644 8.32 -29.96 -4.95
N THR A 645 9.51 -29.61 -5.46
CA THR A 645 10.63 -29.11 -4.64
C THR A 645 10.98 -27.64 -4.86
N VAL A 646 11.61 -27.05 -3.83
CA VAL A 646 12.43 -25.83 -3.91
C VAL A 646 13.89 -26.22 -3.67
N GLY A 647 14.81 -25.68 -4.48
CA GLY A 647 16.26 -25.81 -4.26
C GLY A 647 16.72 -25.21 -2.93
N PRO A 648 17.96 -25.48 -2.48
CA PRO A 648 18.44 -24.98 -1.18
C PRO A 648 18.42 -23.44 -1.16
N LEU A 649 17.59 -22.88 -0.29
CA LEU A 649 17.58 -21.46 0.01
C LEU A 649 18.65 -21.20 1.08
N ARG A 650 19.77 -20.59 0.68
CA ARG A 650 20.82 -20.17 1.60
C ARG A 650 20.37 -18.93 2.37
N LEU A 651 20.16 -19.08 3.67
CA LEU A 651 19.48 -18.09 4.53
C LEU A 651 20.24 -17.88 5.85
N PRO A 652 20.19 -16.68 6.47
CA PRO A 652 20.74 -16.44 7.80
C PRO A 652 20.03 -17.29 8.87
N PRO A 653 20.67 -17.56 10.03
CA PRO A 653 20.00 -18.21 11.15
C PRO A 653 18.85 -17.32 11.68
N GLY A 654 17.76 -17.94 12.11
CA GLY A 654 16.60 -17.21 12.61
C GLY A 654 15.34 -18.05 12.77
N GLU A 655 14.24 -17.39 13.12
CA GLU A 655 12.89 -17.98 13.09
C GLU A 655 12.18 -17.56 11.80
N TYR A 656 11.57 -18.53 11.12
CA TYR A 656 10.96 -18.37 9.80
C TYR A 656 9.51 -18.84 9.78
N ASN A 657 8.63 -18.09 9.14
CA ASN A 657 7.39 -18.61 8.58
C ASN A 657 7.71 -19.27 7.22
N VAL A 658 7.26 -20.51 7.04
CA VAL A 658 7.39 -21.28 5.79
C VAL A 658 6.05 -21.94 5.50
N THR A 659 5.20 -21.28 4.71
CA THR A 659 3.80 -21.70 4.48
C THR A 659 3.42 -21.65 3.00
N THR A 660 2.46 -22.46 2.57
CA THR A 660 1.88 -22.42 1.23
C THR A 660 0.36 -22.53 1.27
N TRP A 661 -0.30 -21.92 0.29
CA TRP A 661 -1.70 -22.19 -0.07
C TRP A 661 -1.71 -23.01 -1.37
N LEU A 662 -1.93 -24.32 -1.23
CA LEU A 662 -1.78 -25.28 -2.31
C LEU A 662 -3.14 -25.64 -2.91
N THR A 663 -3.32 -25.48 -4.23
CA THR A 663 -4.50 -26.02 -4.92
C THR A 663 -4.48 -27.55 -4.87
N VAL A 664 -5.59 -28.16 -4.46
CA VAL A 664 -5.72 -29.61 -4.26
C VAL A 664 -7.06 -30.13 -4.80
N ALA A 665 -7.18 -31.44 -4.98
CA ALA A 665 -8.48 -32.06 -5.25
C ALA A 665 -9.41 -31.97 -4.04
N GLY A 666 -10.66 -31.57 -4.27
CA GLY A 666 -11.73 -31.60 -3.27
C GLY A 666 -12.22 -33.02 -2.96
N ASP A 667 -13.28 -33.13 -2.15
CA ASP A 667 -13.89 -34.41 -1.77
C ASP A 667 -14.88 -34.95 -2.84
N GLY A 668 -15.36 -34.08 -3.74
CA GLY A 668 -16.37 -34.40 -4.76
C GLY A 668 -15.83 -34.64 -6.18
N PRO A 669 -16.62 -35.24 -7.10
CA PRO A 669 -16.28 -35.31 -8.51
C PRO A 669 -16.23 -33.90 -9.13
N ASP A 670 -15.20 -33.62 -9.91
CA ASP A 670 -14.88 -32.27 -10.44
C ASP A 670 -14.74 -31.17 -9.35
N SER A 671 -14.55 -31.55 -8.07
CA SER A 671 -14.41 -30.59 -6.97
C SER A 671 -12.99 -30.08 -6.78
N VAL A 672 -12.86 -28.79 -6.45
CA VAL A 672 -11.57 -28.09 -6.26
C VAL A 672 -11.44 -27.64 -4.82
N GLY A 673 -10.26 -27.85 -4.25
CA GLY A 673 -9.93 -27.40 -2.91
C GLY A 673 -8.63 -26.60 -2.83
N VAL A 674 -8.40 -26.02 -1.66
CA VAL A 674 -7.17 -25.30 -1.31
C VAL A 674 -6.69 -25.72 0.08
N ALA A 675 -5.39 -25.90 0.26
CA ALA A 675 -4.81 -26.37 1.51
C ALA A 675 -3.75 -25.40 2.06
N LEU A 676 -3.92 -24.90 3.29
CA LEU A 676 -2.85 -24.23 4.03
C LEU A 676 -1.92 -25.28 4.63
N LEU A 677 -0.65 -25.27 4.23
CA LEU A 677 0.38 -26.20 4.68
C LEU A 677 1.62 -25.45 5.16
N GLY A 678 2.41 -26.09 6.03
CA GLY A 678 3.71 -25.61 6.48
C GLY A 678 3.76 -25.25 7.96
N THR A 679 4.72 -24.41 8.34
CA THR A 679 4.95 -24.01 9.72
C THR A 679 5.09 -22.49 9.86
N PRO A 680 4.41 -21.87 10.85
CA PRO A 680 4.60 -20.46 11.17
C PRO A 680 5.83 -20.20 12.06
N SER A 681 6.59 -21.25 12.43
CA SER A 681 7.75 -21.15 13.31
C SER A 681 8.75 -22.28 13.00
N LEU A 682 9.57 -22.09 11.97
CA LEU A 682 10.76 -22.89 11.69
C LEU A 682 11.99 -22.20 12.28
N LYS A 683 12.66 -22.83 13.24
CA LYS A 683 14.00 -22.41 13.65
C LYS A 683 15.05 -22.94 12.67
N LEU A 684 15.70 -22.03 11.95
CA LEU A 684 16.83 -22.30 11.07
C LEU A 684 18.13 -22.03 11.84
N ASP A 685 18.73 -23.09 12.36
CA ASP A 685 19.98 -23.12 13.15
C ASP A 685 20.89 -24.31 12.76
N ALA A 686 20.59 -24.89 11.60
CA ALA A 686 21.32 -25.91 10.86
C ALA A 686 20.61 -26.02 9.49
N ASP A 687 21.14 -26.82 8.56
CA ASP A 687 20.37 -27.17 7.35
C ASP A 687 19.02 -27.81 7.73
N ARG A 688 17.96 -27.44 6.99
CA ARG A 688 16.58 -27.88 7.26
C ARG A 688 15.89 -28.36 5.99
N SER A 689 14.88 -29.20 6.17
CA SER A 689 13.97 -29.63 5.12
C SER A 689 12.55 -29.61 5.66
N VAL A 690 11.62 -29.02 4.91
CA VAL A 690 10.20 -28.86 5.28
C VAL A 690 9.33 -29.63 4.29
N GLU A 691 8.49 -30.51 4.81
CA GLU A 691 7.51 -31.29 4.06
C GLU A 691 6.12 -30.64 4.15
N LEU A 692 5.52 -30.35 3.00
CA LEU A 692 4.22 -29.71 2.83
C LEU A 692 3.23 -30.76 2.28
N ASP A 693 2.76 -31.66 3.14
CA ASP A 693 1.95 -32.83 2.75
C ASP A 693 0.45 -32.60 2.91
N ALA A 694 -0.24 -32.34 1.80
CA ALA A 694 -1.69 -32.08 1.79
C ALA A 694 -2.56 -33.28 2.19
N ARG A 695 -2.01 -34.50 2.26
CA ARG A 695 -2.73 -35.67 2.79
C ARG A 695 -2.93 -35.60 4.30
N GLN A 696 -2.18 -34.74 4.98
CA GLN A 696 -2.31 -34.47 6.42
C GLN A 696 -3.28 -33.30 6.71
N ALA A 697 -3.83 -32.65 5.67
CA ALA A 697 -4.70 -31.50 5.83
C ALA A 697 -6.16 -31.91 6.07
N HIS A 698 -6.77 -31.33 7.10
CA HIS A 698 -8.16 -31.57 7.49
C HIS A 698 -9.08 -30.47 6.98
N LYS A 699 -10.32 -30.84 6.62
CA LYS A 699 -11.29 -29.91 6.03
C LYS A 699 -11.81 -28.93 7.08
N VAL A 700 -11.65 -27.63 6.83
CA VAL A 700 -12.28 -26.58 7.65
C VAL A 700 -13.77 -26.60 7.34
N THR A 701 -14.59 -26.96 8.32
CA THR A 701 -16.04 -27.12 8.12
C THR A 701 -16.84 -26.31 9.12
N VAL A 702 -18.03 -25.89 8.70
CA VAL A 702 -19.02 -25.26 9.57
C VAL A 702 -20.37 -25.93 9.40
N THR A 703 -21.11 -26.10 10.49
CA THR A 703 -22.49 -26.59 10.49
C THR A 703 -23.38 -25.58 11.19
N THR A 704 -24.39 -25.09 10.49
CA THR A 704 -25.37 -24.11 10.99
C THR A 704 -26.63 -24.80 11.53
N PRO A 705 -27.35 -24.20 12.49
CA PRO A 705 -28.63 -24.71 13.00
C PRO A 705 -29.76 -24.85 11.95
N ARG A 706 -29.65 -24.15 10.81
CA ARG A 706 -30.57 -24.20 9.67
C ARG A 706 -29.78 -24.52 8.39
N PRO A 707 -30.40 -25.13 7.36
CA PRO A 707 -29.77 -25.32 6.05
C PRO A 707 -29.20 -23.99 5.54
N SER A 708 -27.98 -24.01 5.02
CA SER A 708 -27.34 -22.81 4.48
C SER A 708 -26.17 -23.17 3.58
N GLU A 709 -25.85 -22.29 2.63
CA GLU A 709 -24.68 -22.34 1.76
C GLU A 709 -23.70 -21.21 2.05
N ASP A 710 -22.43 -21.37 1.65
CA ASP A 710 -21.40 -20.34 1.83
C ASP A 710 -21.56 -19.20 0.83
N SER A 711 -21.86 -17.99 1.31
CA SER A 711 -21.81 -16.76 0.50
C SER A 711 -20.44 -16.07 0.59
N TYR A 712 -19.70 -16.26 1.69
CA TYR A 712 -18.34 -15.78 1.87
C TYR A 712 -17.52 -16.70 2.78
N ARG A 713 -16.23 -16.88 2.47
CA ARG A 713 -15.29 -17.69 3.25
C ARG A 713 -13.93 -17.00 3.31
N ARG A 714 -13.33 -16.96 4.50
CA ARG A 714 -11.98 -16.45 4.73
C ARG A 714 -11.27 -17.33 5.74
N VAL A 715 -9.98 -17.61 5.52
CA VAL A 715 -9.15 -18.34 6.47
C VAL A 715 -7.85 -17.56 6.65
N GLN A 716 -7.37 -17.44 7.88
CA GLN A 716 -6.22 -16.61 8.22
C GLN A 716 -5.37 -17.22 9.32
N TYR A 717 -4.13 -16.75 9.43
CA TYR A 717 -3.35 -16.89 10.65
C TYR A 717 -2.57 -15.62 10.96
N PHE A 718 -2.30 -15.45 12.25
CA PHE A 718 -1.44 -14.41 12.81
C PHE A 718 -0.33 -15.08 13.64
N ARG A 719 0.89 -14.56 13.53
CA ARG A 719 2.04 -14.99 14.31
C ARG A 719 2.86 -13.77 14.74
N ASP A 720 3.00 -13.58 16.04
CA ASP A 720 4.05 -12.75 16.63
C ASP A 720 5.12 -13.69 17.22
N SER A 721 6.35 -13.56 16.74
CA SER A 721 7.52 -14.35 17.16
C SER A 721 8.07 -13.96 18.54
N GLY A 722 7.60 -12.86 19.13
CA GLY A 722 8.03 -12.40 20.45
C GLY A 722 9.40 -11.69 20.48
N ILE A 723 10.08 -11.54 19.33
CA ILE A 723 11.39 -10.87 19.25
C ILE A 723 11.31 -9.34 19.45
N GLY A 724 10.12 -8.75 19.25
CA GLY A 724 9.87 -7.31 19.37
C GLY A 724 10.32 -6.48 18.15
N GLY A 725 9.76 -5.28 18.03
CA GLY A 725 9.94 -4.40 16.86
C GLY A 725 8.84 -4.59 15.79
N PRO A 726 8.78 -3.72 14.77
CA PRO A 726 7.68 -3.70 13.78
C PRO A 726 7.59 -5.02 12.99
N TYR A 727 8.73 -5.64 12.69
CA TYR A 727 8.83 -6.86 11.88
C TYR A 727 8.82 -8.16 12.72
N ALA A 728 8.38 -8.10 13.98
CA ALA A 728 8.26 -9.28 14.85
C ALA A 728 7.04 -10.15 14.51
N ALA A 729 6.04 -9.59 13.83
CA ALA A 729 4.78 -10.24 13.52
C ALA A 729 4.51 -10.35 12.02
N PHE A 730 3.77 -11.40 11.64
CA PHE A 730 3.30 -11.64 10.28
C PHE A 730 1.84 -12.10 10.32
N THR A 731 1.03 -11.55 9.40
CA THR A 731 -0.35 -12.00 9.18
C THR A 731 -0.52 -12.38 7.72
N ASN A 732 -1.13 -13.54 7.46
CA ASN A 732 -1.64 -13.87 6.12
C ASN A 732 -3.13 -14.21 6.25
N VAL A 733 -3.94 -13.50 5.47
CA VAL A 733 -5.39 -13.66 5.37
C VAL A 733 -5.72 -14.09 3.96
N TYR A 734 -6.34 -15.26 3.80
CA TYR A 734 -6.76 -15.78 2.50
C TYR A 734 -8.28 -15.69 2.35
N THR A 735 -8.73 -14.86 1.41
CA THR A 735 -10.13 -14.83 0.98
C THR A 735 -10.36 -15.92 -0.05
N VAL A 736 -11.20 -16.90 0.31
CA VAL A 736 -11.43 -18.12 -0.48
C VAL A 736 -12.39 -17.80 -1.62
N PRO A 737 -12.03 -18.07 -2.88
CA PRO A 737 -12.84 -17.66 -4.02
C PRO A 737 -14.08 -18.57 -4.20
N PRO A 738 -15.15 -18.10 -4.89
CA PRO A 738 -16.40 -18.87 -5.04
C PRO A 738 -16.29 -20.14 -5.91
N ASP A 739 -15.20 -20.29 -6.66
CA ASP A 739 -14.89 -21.46 -7.49
C ASP A 739 -14.05 -22.54 -6.78
N VAL A 740 -13.68 -22.31 -5.50
CA VAL A 740 -13.16 -23.35 -4.59
C VAL A 740 -14.31 -23.91 -3.76
N ASP A 741 -14.40 -25.22 -3.62
CA ASP A 741 -15.41 -25.89 -2.79
C ASP A 741 -14.90 -26.08 -1.36
N ASP A 742 -13.68 -26.62 -1.27
CA ASP A 742 -13.18 -27.21 -0.03
C ASP A 742 -11.93 -26.50 0.45
N VAL A 743 -11.93 -26.12 1.73
CA VAL A 743 -10.75 -25.52 2.38
C VAL A 743 -10.17 -26.53 3.35
N TYR A 744 -8.86 -26.75 3.28
CA TYR A 744 -8.13 -27.69 4.11
C TYR A 744 -6.98 -26.98 4.84
N VAL A 745 -6.61 -27.47 6.03
CA VAL A 745 -5.46 -26.97 6.79
C VAL A 745 -4.69 -28.11 7.44
N ALA A 746 -3.36 -28.07 7.37
CA ALA A 746 -2.49 -29.01 8.08
C ALA A 746 -2.34 -28.57 9.56
N PRO A 747 -2.47 -29.48 10.54
CA PRO A 747 -2.24 -29.16 11.94
C PRO A 747 -0.77 -28.77 12.20
N THR A 748 -0.54 -27.67 12.92
CA THR A 748 0.81 -27.17 13.24
C THR A 748 1.37 -27.78 14.53
N GLY A 749 0.50 -28.28 15.41
CA GLY A 749 0.80 -28.40 16.83
C GLY A 749 0.97 -27.03 17.49
N GLN A 750 1.33 -27.04 18.78
CA GLN A 750 1.52 -25.82 19.59
C GLN A 750 2.72 -24.99 19.11
N VAL A 751 2.46 -23.76 18.70
CA VAL A 751 3.46 -22.78 18.26
C VAL A 751 4.01 -22.05 19.49
N THR A 752 5.28 -22.32 19.83
CA THR A 752 5.95 -21.76 21.03
C THR A 752 6.70 -20.45 20.73
N GLY A 753 7.15 -19.73 21.76
CA GLY A 753 8.08 -18.59 21.62
C GLY A 753 7.44 -17.21 21.46
N GLY A 754 6.13 -17.14 21.23
CA GLY A 754 5.39 -15.88 21.07
C GLY A 754 3.88 -16.13 21.09
N SER A 755 3.11 -15.37 20.31
CA SER A 755 1.68 -15.64 20.12
C SER A 755 1.38 -16.15 18.71
N TYR A 756 0.35 -16.98 18.58
CA TYR A 756 -0.14 -17.51 17.31
C TYR A 756 -1.67 -17.62 17.39
N GLU A 757 -2.37 -17.36 16.29
CA GLU A 757 -3.77 -17.71 16.16
C GLU A 757 -4.11 -18.08 14.71
N PHE A 758 -4.77 -19.22 14.55
CA PHE A 758 -5.46 -19.61 13.31
C PHE A 758 -6.94 -19.23 13.41
N ALA A 759 -7.55 -18.70 12.35
CA ALA A 759 -8.98 -18.41 12.33
C ALA A 759 -9.65 -18.64 10.98
N ALA A 760 -10.93 -19.01 11.02
CA ALA A 760 -11.80 -19.14 9.86
C ALA A 760 -13.06 -18.30 10.05
N ARG A 761 -13.49 -17.63 8.98
CA ARG A 761 -14.77 -16.93 8.87
C ARG A 761 -15.61 -17.53 7.76
N TRP A 762 -16.92 -17.60 8.02
CA TRP A 762 -17.95 -17.88 7.05
C TRP A 762 -19.04 -16.81 7.16
N SER A 763 -19.57 -16.34 6.04
CA SER A 763 -20.94 -15.82 5.98
C SER A 763 -21.77 -16.84 5.19
N ARG A 764 -22.89 -17.28 5.76
CA ARG A 764 -23.79 -18.26 5.14
C ARG A 764 -25.20 -17.75 5.01
N GLU A 765 -25.82 -18.05 3.87
CA GLU A 765 -27.19 -17.67 3.50
C GLU A 765 -28.04 -18.92 3.25
N VAL A 766 -29.36 -18.77 3.11
CA VAL A 766 -30.22 -19.89 2.66
C VAL A 766 -29.78 -20.38 1.28
N ASP A 767 -29.93 -21.68 1.02
CA ASP A 767 -29.73 -22.28 -0.31
C ASP A 767 -30.56 -21.51 -1.37
N HIS A 768 -29.91 -20.67 -2.19
CA HIS A 768 -30.59 -19.70 -3.05
C HIS A 768 -31.31 -20.35 -4.24
N LEU A 769 -30.84 -21.52 -4.69
CA LEU A 769 -31.49 -22.28 -5.77
C LEU A 769 -31.30 -23.80 -5.57
N THR A 770 -32.37 -24.47 -5.17
CA THR A 770 -32.46 -25.93 -5.25
C THR A 770 -32.96 -26.33 -6.63
N LEU A 771 -32.26 -27.21 -7.36
CA LEU A 771 -32.64 -27.57 -8.73
C LEU A 771 -32.44 -29.05 -9.05
N ALA A 772 -33.36 -29.61 -9.84
CA ALA A 772 -33.26 -30.95 -10.40
C ALA A 772 -33.60 -30.95 -11.89
N GLY A 773 -32.76 -31.62 -12.69
CA GLY A 773 -33.01 -31.93 -14.08
C GLY A 773 -33.85 -33.19 -14.23
N HIS A 774 -35.00 -33.10 -14.88
CA HIS A 774 -35.87 -34.26 -15.13
C HIS A 774 -35.58 -34.88 -16.49
N THR A 775 -34.99 -36.08 -16.47
CA THR A 775 -34.57 -36.87 -17.64
C THR A 775 -35.14 -38.29 -17.52
N PRO A 776 -36.46 -38.45 -17.77
CA PRO A 776 -37.37 -39.38 -17.08
C PRO A 776 -37.26 -39.59 -15.56
N SER A 777 -36.06 -39.61 -14.98
CA SER A 777 -35.83 -39.58 -13.52
C SER A 777 -35.38 -38.18 -13.08
N ALA A 778 -35.41 -37.89 -11.77
CA ALA A 778 -34.87 -36.64 -11.23
C ALA A 778 -33.35 -36.76 -11.03
N VAL A 779 -32.61 -35.78 -11.56
CA VAL A 779 -31.16 -35.64 -11.42
C VAL A 779 -30.90 -34.39 -10.56
N PRO A 780 -30.45 -34.53 -9.30
CA PRO A 780 -30.09 -33.39 -8.46
C PRO A 780 -28.91 -32.61 -9.06
N LEU A 781 -28.98 -31.28 -9.00
CA LEU A 781 -27.99 -30.31 -9.46
C LEU A 781 -27.68 -29.34 -8.32
N ASP A 782 -26.46 -28.80 -8.32
CA ASP A 782 -25.94 -27.80 -7.37
C ASP A 782 -25.57 -26.50 -8.12
N PRO A 783 -26.56 -25.76 -8.64
CA PRO A 783 -26.31 -24.65 -9.57
C PRO A 783 -25.82 -23.39 -8.84
N ARG A 784 -24.66 -22.86 -9.25
CA ARG A 784 -24.10 -21.62 -8.63
C ARG A 784 -24.55 -20.37 -9.36
N TYR A 785 -25.15 -19.43 -8.64
CA TYR A 785 -25.43 -18.08 -9.17
C TYR A 785 -24.15 -17.35 -9.59
N GLN A 786 -24.23 -16.63 -10.71
CA GLN A 786 -23.12 -15.86 -11.25
C GLN A 786 -23.22 -14.39 -10.82
N ALA A 787 -22.07 -13.74 -10.58
CA ALA A 787 -22.02 -12.35 -10.12
C ALA A 787 -22.69 -11.41 -11.14
N GLY A 788 -23.43 -10.39 -10.68
CA GLY A 788 -24.11 -9.46 -11.59
C GLY A 788 -25.21 -10.08 -12.44
N SER A 789 -25.90 -11.11 -11.93
CA SER A 789 -27.16 -11.61 -12.48
C SER A 789 -28.28 -11.50 -11.44
N ALA A 790 -29.53 -11.40 -11.91
CA ALA A 790 -30.69 -11.50 -11.04
C ALA A 790 -30.80 -12.90 -10.39
N ARG A 791 -31.43 -12.98 -9.22
CA ARG A 791 -31.79 -14.27 -8.61
C ARG A 791 -33.26 -14.59 -8.88
N LEU A 792 -33.58 -15.87 -8.99
CA LEU A 792 -34.97 -16.33 -9.08
C LEU A 792 -35.62 -16.28 -7.69
N ASP A 793 -36.95 -16.19 -7.65
CA ASP A 793 -37.71 -16.29 -6.40
C ASP A 793 -38.94 -17.20 -6.57
N GLY A 794 -39.22 -18.02 -5.55
CA GLY A 794 -40.34 -18.94 -5.55
C GLY A 794 -40.09 -20.24 -6.33
N LYS A 795 -41.12 -20.76 -7.01
CA LYS A 795 -41.08 -22.09 -7.64
C LYS A 795 -40.53 -22.03 -9.07
N VAL A 796 -39.58 -22.92 -9.36
CA VAL A 796 -39.01 -23.11 -10.70
C VAL A 796 -39.62 -24.35 -11.35
N ASP A 797 -40.22 -24.21 -12.54
CA ASP A 797 -40.55 -25.31 -13.45
C ASP A 797 -40.39 -24.84 -14.91
N LEU A 798 -39.16 -24.89 -15.41
CA LEU A 798 -38.80 -24.43 -16.74
C LEU A 798 -38.56 -25.62 -17.69
N ALA A 799 -39.12 -25.57 -18.89
CA ALA A 799 -38.61 -26.40 -19.98
C ALA A 799 -37.20 -25.92 -20.36
N ALA A 800 -36.31 -26.82 -20.75
CA ALA A 800 -34.91 -26.50 -20.99
C ALA A 800 -34.42 -26.97 -22.37
N THR A 801 -33.54 -26.19 -23.00
CA THR A 801 -33.01 -26.44 -24.35
C THR A 801 -31.53 -26.08 -24.45
N TYR A 802 -30.79 -26.72 -25.36
CA TYR A 802 -29.36 -26.49 -25.57
C TYR A 802 -29.06 -25.57 -26.75
N VAL A 803 -28.21 -24.56 -26.52
CA VAL A 803 -27.91 -23.45 -27.44
C VAL A 803 -26.39 -23.25 -27.65
N GLY A 804 -25.67 -24.35 -27.91
CA GLY A 804 -24.28 -24.30 -28.38
C GLY A 804 -23.32 -23.68 -27.37
N SER A 805 -22.46 -22.76 -27.83
CA SER A 805 -21.59 -21.91 -27.03
C SER A 805 -22.19 -20.53 -26.70
N GLY A 806 -23.45 -20.30 -27.07
CA GLY A 806 -24.18 -19.10 -26.65
C GLY A 806 -23.88 -17.84 -27.45
N THR A 807 -23.36 -17.96 -28.68
CA THR A 807 -23.22 -16.80 -29.57
C THR A 807 -24.60 -16.26 -29.98
N ALA A 808 -24.70 -14.98 -30.34
CA ALA A 808 -25.95 -14.40 -30.84
C ALA A 808 -26.51 -15.11 -32.09
N ALA A 809 -25.69 -15.87 -32.83
CA ALA A 809 -26.11 -16.71 -33.94
C ALA A 809 -26.78 -18.01 -33.47
N ASP A 810 -26.34 -18.62 -32.36
CA ASP A 810 -26.89 -19.88 -31.84
C ASP A 810 -28.36 -19.75 -31.42
N PHE A 811 -28.78 -18.57 -30.99
CA PHE A 811 -30.17 -18.26 -30.62
C PHE A 811 -31.10 -18.11 -31.84
N GLN A 812 -30.58 -17.89 -33.06
CA GLN A 812 -31.40 -17.63 -34.23
C GLN A 812 -32.23 -18.87 -34.63
N GLY A 813 -33.55 -18.69 -34.71
CA GLY A 813 -34.48 -19.77 -35.03
C GLY A 813 -34.68 -20.81 -33.92
N ARG A 814 -34.16 -20.60 -32.71
CA ARG A 814 -34.38 -21.47 -31.55
C ARG A 814 -35.56 -20.99 -30.71
N ASP A 815 -36.43 -21.93 -30.32
CA ASP A 815 -37.51 -21.67 -29.37
C ASP A 815 -36.96 -21.70 -27.93
N VAL A 816 -36.53 -20.53 -27.45
CA VAL A 816 -35.95 -20.32 -26.10
C VAL A 816 -36.82 -19.46 -25.18
N LYS A 817 -37.91 -18.86 -25.69
CA LYS A 817 -38.70 -17.87 -24.95
C LYS A 817 -39.39 -18.49 -23.74
N GLY A 818 -39.14 -17.94 -22.55
CA GLY A 818 -39.67 -18.44 -21.28
C GLY A 818 -39.06 -19.78 -20.82
N LYS A 819 -37.91 -20.18 -21.39
CA LYS A 819 -37.23 -21.45 -21.08
C LYS A 819 -35.91 -21.23 -20.37
N ALA A 820 -35.41 -22.30 -19.75
CA ALA A 820 -34.01 -22.37 -19.36
C ALA A 820 -33.15 -22.70 -20.60
N VAL A 821 -32.05 -21.99 -20.77
CA VAL A 821 -31.10 -22.18 -21.87
C VAL A 821 -29.80 -22.74 -21.30
N LEU A 822 -29.40 -23.93 -21.77
CA LEU A 822 -28.10 -24.52 -21.46
C LEU A 822 -27.11 -24.16 -22.56
N VAL A 823 -25.96 -23.62 -22.16
CA VAL A 823 -24.81 -23.30 -23.01
C VAL A 823 -23.60 -24.03 -22.44
N THR A 824 -22.76 -24.63 -23.30
CA THR A 824 -21.45 -25.12 -22.87
C THR A 824 -20.47 -23.94 -22.88
N ARG A 825 -19.68 -23.79 -21.82
CA ARG A 825 -18.61 -22.79 -21.71
C ARG A 825 -17.70 -22.84 -22.94
N ASP A 826 -17.40 -21.67 -23.46
CA ASP A 826 -16.42 -21.44 -24.51
C ASP A 826 -15.64 -20.18 -24.12
N ASP A 827 -14.33 -20.30 -23.92
CA ASP A 827 -13.49 -19.16 -23.50
C ASP A 827 -13.40 -18.05 -24.58
N THR A 828 -13.97 -18.26 -25.78
CA THR A 828 -14.03 -17.26 -26.86
C THR A 828 -15.28 -16.38 -26.85
N VAL A 829 -16.29 -16.67 -26.01
CA VAL A 829 -17.54 -15.89 -25.90
C VAL A 829 -17.69 -15.39 -24.46
N PHE A 830 -17.81 -14.09 -24.25
CA PHE A 830 -17.86 -13.57 -22.88
C PHE A 830 -19.21 -13.93 -22.21
N PRO A 831 -19.25 -14.45 -20.97
CA PRO A 831 -20.49 -14.85 -20.30
C PRO A 831 -21.58 -13.77 -20.24
N GLY A 832 -21.20 -12.48 -20.14
CA GLY A 832 -22.14 -11.37 -20.23
C GLY A 832 -22.74 -11.15 -21.62
N GLU A 833 -22.02 -11.50 -22.69
CA GLU A 833 -22.57 -11.50 -24.06
C GLU A 833 -23.56 -12.64 -24.25
N VAL A 834 -23.27 -13.83 -23.69
CA VAL A 834 -24.20 -14.96 -23.67
C VAL A 834 -25.47 -14.60 -22.88
N ALA A 835 -25.32 -13.94 -21.74
CA ALA A 835 -26.44 -13.46 -20.92
C ALA A 835 -27.31 -12.46 -21.70
N ALA A 836 -26.71 -11.42 -22.27
CA ALA A 836 -27.42 -10.43 -23.08
C ALA A 836 -28.11 -11.04 -24.31
N ALA A 837 -27.49 -12.02 -24.98
CA ALA A 837 -28.09 -12.74 -26.11
C ALA A 837 -29.27 -13.62 -25.68
N ALA A 838 -29.16 -14.31 -24.54
CA ALA A 838 -30.24 -15.12 -23.96
C ALA A 838 -31.42 -14.25 -23.49
N GLU A 839 -31.13 -13.11 -22.87
CA GLU A 839 -32.10 -12.11 -22.40
C GLU A 839 -32.86 -11.50 -23.58
N ALA A 840 -32.14 -11.04 -24.62
CA ALA A 840 -32.73 -10.51 -25.85
C ALA A 840 -33.59 -11.55 -26.60
N ALA A 841 -33.24 -12.83 -26.52
CA ALA A 841 -34.05 -13.93 -27.05
C ALA A 841 -35.24 -14.33 -26.13
N GLY A 842 -35.33 -13.75 -24.94
CA GLY A 842 -36.42 -13.94 -23.98
C GLY A 842 -36.32 -15.21 -23.13
N ALA A 843 -35.11 -15.70 -22.86
CA ALA A 843 -34.89 -16.80 -21.90
C ALA A 843 -35.40 -16.42 -20.49
N ALA A 844 -35.67 -17.43 -19.66
CA ALA A 844 -36.08 -17.26 -18.25
C ALA A 844 -34.98 -17.65 -17.24
N LEU A 845 -33.94 -18.36 -17.71
CA LEU A 845 -32.77 -18.78 -16.94
C LEU A 845 -31.66 -19.13 -17.93
N LEU A 846 -30.43 -18.66 -17.70
CA LEU A 846 -29.24 -19.13 -18.41
C LEU A 846 -28.45 -20.09 -17.50
N VAL A 847 -28.03 -21.22 -18.06
CA VAL A 847 -27.26 -22.27 -17.38
C VAL A 847 -25.95 -22.49 -18.14
N LEU A 848 -24.84 -22.05 -17.55
CA LEU A 848 -23.49 -22.17 -18.08
C LEU A 848 -22.86 -23.49 -17.61
N VAL A 849 -22.78 -24.48 -18.51
CA VAL A 849 -22.16 -25.77 -18.22
C VAL A 849 -20.65 -25.67 -18.44
N ASN A 850 -19.85 -25.88 -17.39
CA ASN A 850 -18.39 -25.89 -17.48
C ASN A 850 -17.90 -27.01 -18.43
N ASP A 851 -16.84 -26.75 -19.18
CA ASP A 851 -16.26 -27.69 -20.16
C ASP A 851 -15.15 -28.57 -19.56
N ARG A 852 -14.66 -28.20 -18.37
CA ARG A 852 -13.52 -28.79 -17.65
C ARG A 852 -13.87 -29.11 -16.18
N PRO A 853 -13.06 -29.89 -15.45
CA PRO A 853 -13.23 -30.08 -14.02
C PRO A 853 -13.23 -28.74 -13.27
N GLY A 854 -13.91 -28.68 -12.14
CA GLY A 854 -14.05 -27.50 -11.30
C GLY A 854 -15.45 -26.89 -11.35
N PRO A 855 -15.85 -26.18 -10.28
CA PRO A 855 -16.90 -25.17 -10.33
C PRO A 855 -16.61 -24.10 -11.39
N TYR A 856 -17.62 -23.31 -11.73
CA TYR A 856 -17.46 -22.17 -12.62
C TYR A 856 -18.15 -20.94 -12.04
N TYR A 857 -17.39 -19.87 -11.84
CA TYR A 857 -17.87 -18.60 -11.34
C TYR A 857 -17.32 -17.45 -12.18
N THR A 858 -18.18 -16.52 -12.56
CA THR A 858 -17.85 -15.37 -13.41
C THR A 858 -18.87 -14.24 -13.23
N PHE A 859 -18.57 -13.08 -13.79
CA PHE A 859 -19.51 -11.97 -13.90
C PHE A 859 -20.39 -12.11 -15.15
N ALA A 860 -21.70 -11.99 -14.96
CA ALA A 860 -22.74 -12.21 -15.96
C ALA A 860 -23.18 -10.92 -16.69
N GLY A 861 -22.51 -9.79 -16.48
CA GLY A 861 -22.70 -8.57 -17.28
C GLY A 861 -23.64 -7.51 -16.68
N GLY A 862 -24.26 -7.75 -15.52
CA GLY A 862 -25.23 -6.81 -14.94
C GLY A 862 -26.62 -6.94 -15.58
N THR A 863 -27.16 -8.16 -15.59
CA THR A 863 -28.38 -8.54 -16.33
C THR A 863 -29.56 -8.83 -15.39
N ASP A 864 -30.78 -8.51 -15.83
CA ASP A 864 -32.03 -8.92 -15.17
C ASP A 864 -32.36 -10.41 -15.42
N LEU A 865 -31.64 -11.10 -16.31
CA LEU A 865 -31.74 -12.54 -16.51
C LEU A 865 -30.99 -13.30 -15.40
N PRO A 866 -31.62 -14.28 -14.74
CA PRO A 866 -30.91 -15.16 -13.83
C PRO A 866 -29.89 -16.04 -14.57
N VAL A 867 -28.65 -16.04 -14.10
CA VAL A 867 -27.55 -16.83 -14.66
C VAL A 867 -26.94 -17.72 -13.59
N VAL A 868 -26.88 -19.02 -13.88
CA VAL A 868 -26.24 -20.01 -13.01
C VAL A 868 -25.23 -20.84 -13.80
N SER A 869 -24.30 -21.50 -13.11
CA SER A 869 -23.42 -22.50 -13.70
C SER A 869 -23.70 -23.90 -13.19
N LEU A 870 -23.19 -24.89 -13.93
CA LEU A 870 -23.08 -26.29 -13.51
C LEU A 870 -21.64 -26.75 -13.76
N THR A 871 -21.12 -27.63 -12.92
CA THR A 871 -19.86 -28.33 -13.21
C THR A 871 -20.00 -29.19 -14.47
N ARG A 872 -18.87 -29.59 -15.07
CA ARG A 872 -18.85 -30.50 -16.22
C ARG A 872 -19.56 -31.82 -15.89
N ALA A 873 -19.23 -32.47 -14.78
CA ALA A 873 -19.86 -33.70 -14.31
C ALA A 873 -21.39 -33.61 -14.14
N GLU A 874 -21.91 -32.44 -13.75
CA GLU A 874 -23.37 -32.21 -13.70
C GLU A 874 -23.96 -31.99 -15.09
N GLY A 875 -23.30 -31.17 -15.91
CA GLY A 875 -23.68 -30.89 -17.29
C GLY A 875 -23.83 -32.15 -18.13
N GLU A 876 -22.88 -33.08 -18.05
CA GLU A 876 -22.91 -34.37 -18.74
C GLU A 876 -24.19 -35.18 -18.44
N ARG A 877 -24.77 -35.06 -17.24
CA ARG A 877 -26.00 -35.75 -16.84
C ARG A 877 -27.28 -35.14 -17.43
N VAL A 878 -27.25 -33.88 -17.89
CA VAL A 878 -28.47 -33.15 -18.35
C VAL A 878 -28.40 -32.66 -19.81
N LEU A 879 -27.20 -32.40 -20.35
CA LEU A 879 -26.99 -31.96 -21.74
C LEU A 879 -27.63 -32.87 -22.79
N PRO A 880 -27.64 -34.22 -22.69
CA PRO A 880 -28.31 -35.08 -23.67
C PRO A 880 -29.82 -34.81 -23.79
N ALA A 881 -30.49 -34.59 -22.65
CA ALA A 881 -31.93 -34.28 -22.63
C ALA A 881 -32.23 -32.84 -23.05
N ALA A 882 -31.34 -31.89 -22.74
CA ALA A 882 -31.45 -30.51 -23.22
C ALA A 882 -31.30 -30.42 -24.75
N ARG A 883 -30.37 -31.19 -25.34
CA ARG A 883 -30.19 -31.33 -26.79
C ARG A 883 -31.39 -31.98 -27.47
N ALA A 884 -32.07 -32.90 -26.79
CA ALA A 884 -33.32 -33.51 -27.26
C ALA A 884 -34.57 -32.64 -27.03
N GLY A 885 -34.46 -31.52 -26.31
CA GLY A 885 -35.60 -30.66 -25.93
C GLY A 885 -36.58 -31.30 -24.94
N THR A 886 -36.16 -32.35 -24.22
CA THR A 886 -37.00 -33.11 -23.28
C THR A 886 -36.72 -32.79 -21.81
N LEU A 887 -35.67 -32.03 -21.52
CA LEU A 887 -35.31 -31.63 -20.16
C LEU A 887 -36.32 -30.63 -19.57
N ARG A 888 -36.71 -30.85 -18.31
CA ARG A 888 -37.31 -29.81 -17.46
C ARG A 888 -36.45 -29.60 -16.22
N LEU A 889 -36.23 -28.35 -15.85
CA LEU A 889 -35.57 -27.97 -14.60
C LEU A 889 -36.64 -27.59 -13.57
N ARG A 890 -36.62 -28.24 -12.40
CA ARG A 890 -37.58 -28.00 -11.32
C ARG A 890 -36.89 -27.73 -10.00
N GLY A 891 -37.45 -26.82 -9.21
CA GLY A 891 -36.75 -26.31 -8.04
C GLY A 891 -37.53 -25.30 -7.22
N ASN A 892 -36.87 -24.79 -6.18
CA ASN A 892 -37.30 -23.58 -5.47
C ASN A 892 -36.09 -22.64 -5.36
N ALA A 893 -36.35 -21.35 -5.47
CA ALA A 893 -35.37 -20.29 -5.39
C ALA A 893 -35.75 -19.25 -4.33
N VAL A 894 -34.76 -18.58 -3.76
CA VAL A 894 -34.92 -17.50 -2.79
C VAL A 894 -33.97 -16.36 -3.17
N ALA A 895 -34.51 -15.24 -3.65
CA ALA A 895 -33.68 -14.16 -4.18
C ALA A 895 -32.83 -13.46 -3.10
N PHE A 896 -33.43 -13.20 -1.94
CA PHE A 896 -32.79 -12.53 -0.81
C PHE A 896 -32.95 -13.39 0.45
N SER A 897 -31.85 -13.71 1.12
CA SER A 897 -31.90 -14.63 2.26
C SER A 897 -32.67 -14.02 3.44
N PRO A 898 -33.62 -14.74 4.07
CA PRO A 898 -34.32 -14.29 5.26
C PRO A 898 -33.49 -14.39 6.55
N TYR A 899 -32.29 -14.99 6.49
CA TYR A 899 -31.32 -15.02 7.58
C TYR A 899 -29.87 -15.10 7.09
N THR A 900 -28.92 -14.62 7.88
CA THR A 900 -27.48 -14.87 7.67
C THR A 900 -26.87 -15.54 8.90
N TYR A 901 -25.80 -16.30 8.68
CA TYR A 901 -24.90 -16.77 9.73
C TYR A 901 -23.52 -16.17 9.49
N ASP A 902 -23.16 -15.15 10.27
CA ASP A 902 -21.85 -14.48 10.23
C ASP A 902 -20.96 -15.06 11.35
N LEU A 903 -20.14 -16.02 10.96
CA LEU A 903 -19.48 -16.96 11.86
C LEU A 903 -17.97 -16.78 11.83
N VAL A 904 -17.35 -16.64 13.01
CA VAL A 904 -15.90 -16.56 13.18
C VAL A 904 -15.46 -17.57 14.24
N ARG A 905 -14.53 -18.45 13.85
CA ARG A 905 -13.90 -19.42 14.75
C ARG A 905 -12.39 -19.22 14.73
N ALA A 906 -11.84 -18.85 15.88
CA ALA A 906 -10.41 -18.78 16.14
C ALA A 906 -9.88 -20.05 16.85
N TRP A 907 -8.57 -20.25 16.82
CA TRP A 907 -7.84 -21.30 17.52
C TRP A 907 -6.47 -20.72 17.92
N PRO A 908 -6.34 -20.20 19.16
CA PRO A 908 -5.07 -19.69 19.67
C PRO A 908 -4.05 -20.82 19.84
N GLY A 909 -2.78 -20.53 19.53
CA GLY A 909 -1.63 -21.40 19.76
C GLY A 909 -1.39 -22.51 18.72
N GLU A 910 -2.40 -22.93 17.95
CA GLU A 910 -2.25 -23.99 16.94
C GLU A 910 -3.31 -23.94 15.83
N VAL A 911 -2.98 -24.52 14.67
CA VAL A 911 -4.01 -25.08 13.77
C VAL A 911 -4.46 -26.43 14.36
N PRO A 912 -5.76 -26.62 14.64
CA PRO A 912 -6.26 -27.83 15.31
C PRO A 912 -6.28 -29.04 14.37
N ALA A 913 -6.23 -30.24 14.96
CA ALA A 913 -6.45 -31.49 14.23
C ALA A 913 -7.89 -31.65 13.69
N ASP A 914 -8.87 -30.99 14.32
CA ASP A 914 -10.26 -30.92 13.87
C ASP A 914 -10.70 -29.44 13.75
N PRO A 915 -10.62 -28.84 12.54
CA PRO A 915 -11.04 -27.48 12.26
C PRO A 915 -12.56 -27.35 11.98
N THR A 916 -13.39 -28.13 12.67
CA THR A 916 -14.86 -28.08 12.59
C THR A 916 -15.47 -27.06 13.56
N TYR A 917 -16.49 -26.32 13.11
CA TYR A 917 -17.29 -25.41 13.94
C TYR A 917 -18.80 -25.70 13.80
N ALA A 918 -19.48 -26.01 14.90
CA ALA A 918 -20.92 -26.31 14.91
C ALA A 918 -21.65 -25.55 16.03
N PRO A 919 -21.82 -24.22 15.93
CA PRO A 919 -22.48 -23.43 16.97
C PRO A 919 -23.99 -23.67 17.01
N THR A 920 -24.55 -23.72 18.22
CA THR A 920 -26.01 -23.67 18.43
C THR A 920 -26.54 -22.23 18.40
N GLU A 921 -27.83 -22.02 18.14
CA GLU A 921 -28.44 -20.66 18.19
C GLU A 921 -28.27 -19.97 19.57
N LYS A 922 -27.94 -20.70 20.65
CA LYS A 922 -27.67 -20.13 21.99
C LYS A 922 -26.24 -19.64 22.18
N GLU A 923 -25.31 -20.09 21.36
CA GLU A 923 -23.90 -19.66 21.37
C GLU A 923 -23.67 -18.49 20.42
N LEU A 924 -24.64 -18.21 19.56
CA LEU A 924 -24.68 -17.05 18.67
C LEU A 924 -25.50 -15.93 19.30
N ALA A 925 -25.27 -14.71 18.84
CA ALA A 925 -26.17 -13.59 19.07
C ALA A 925 -27.13 -13.48 17.88
N ARG A 926 -28.35 -13.03 18.14
CA ARG A 926 -29.39 -12.85 17.14
C ARG A 926 -29.70 -11.36 16.97
N VAL A 927 -29.59 -10.87 15.74
CA VAL A 927 -29.96 -9.51 15.37
C VAL A 927 -31.15 -9.56 14.40
N ASP A 928 -32.32 -9.18 14.90
CA ASP A 928 -33.53 -9.04 14.09
C ASP A 928 -33.46 -7.68 13.36
N GLN A 929 -33.26 -7.72 12.04
CA GLN A 929 -33.06 -6.54 11.20
C GLN A 929 -34.31 -6.18 10.39
N SER A 930 -34.58 -4.88 10.27
CA SER A 930 -35.61 -4.31 9.39
C SER A 930 -34.96 -3.30 8.44
N PHE A 931 -35.14 -3.49 7.14
CA PHE A 931 -34.66 -2.59 6.09
C PHE A 931 -35.87 -1.84 5.54
N HIS A 932 -35.95 -0.53 5.76
CA HIS A 932 -37.08 0.29 5.32
C HIS A 932 -36.82 0.92 3.95
N ALA A 933 -37.84 1.01 3.10
CA ALA A 933 -37.82 1.81 1.87
C ALA A 933 -39.23 2.16 1.39
N GLY A 934 -39.40 3.36 0.81
CA GLY A 934 -40.71 3.83 0.32
C GLY A 934 -41.25 3.08 -0.91
N SER A 935 -40.34 2.44 -1.65
CA SER A 935 -40.56 1.59 -2.82
C SER A 935 -39.60 0.39 -2.79
N PRO A 936 -39.82 -0.68 -3.58
CA PRO A 936 -38.83 -1.73 -3.78
C PRO A 936 -37.51 -1.17 -4.31
N SER A 937 -36.44 -1.38 -3.56
CA SER A 937 -35.08 -0.90 -3.81
C SER A 937 -34.07 -1.97 -3.40
N LEU A 938 -32.87 -1.90 -3.98
CA LEU A 938 -31.74 -2.72 -3.56
C LEU A 938 -30.92 -1.97 -2.49
N ALA A 939 -30.56 -2.69 -1.44
CA ALA A 939 -29.57 -2.27 -0.45
C ALA A 939 -28.39 -3.26 -0.44
N PHE A 940 -27.26 -2.83 0.10
CA PHE A 940 -26.09 -3.65 0.34
C PHE A 940 -25.67 -3.52 1.80
N ASP A 941 -25.57 -4.64 2.50
CA ASP A 941 -25.14 -4.72 3.91
C ASP A 941 -23.67 -5.17 3.97
N LEU A 942 -22.79 -4.29 4.45
CA LEU A 942 -21.40 -4.60 4.75
C LEU A 942 -21.30 -5.15 6.16
N ARG A 943 -20.94 -6.43 6.29
CA ARG A 943 -20.57 -7.04 7.57
C ARG A 943 -19.06 -7.23 7.63
N ALA A 944 -18.42 -6.52 8.56
CA ALA A 944 -17.00 -6.70 8.87
C ALA A 944 -16.80 -7.27 10.28
N ASP A 945 -15.91 -8.26 10.40
CA ASP A 945 -15.41 -8.75 11.68
C ASP A 945 -14.04 -8.14 11.95
N CYS A 946 -13.80 -7.75 13.21
CA CYS A 946 -12.57 -7.11 13.63
C CYS A 946 -11.84 -7.95 14.67
N ARG A 947 -10.53 -8.15 14.49
CA ARG A 947 -9.65 -8.87 15.43
C ARG A 947 -8.53 -7.95 15.91
N SER A 948 -8.28 -7.91 17.23
CA SER A 948 -7.43 -6.89 17.86
C SER A 948 -5.93 -6.97 17.56
N TYR A 949 -5.44 -8.06 16.98
CA TYR A 949 -4.04 -8.26 16.57
C TYR A 949 -3.82 -7.99 15.08
N HIS A 950 -4.88 -7.76 14.31
CA HIS A 950 -4.81 -7.53 12.88
C HIS A 950 -4.72 -6.03 12.59
N TRP A 951 -4.11 -5.67 11.47
CA TRP A 951 -4.18 -4.36 10.87
C TRP A 951 -4.43 -4.57 9.36
N PRO A 952 -5.23 -3.73 8.68
CA PRO A 952 -6.39 -3.06 9.27
C PRO A 952 -7.28 -4.11 9.97
N PRO A 953 -7.68 -3.92 11.24
CA PRO A 953 -8.22 -5.02 12.04
C PRO A 953 -9.57 -5.54 11.56
N CYS A 954 -10.33 -4.74 10.82
CA CYS A 954 -11.67 -5.04 10.34
C CYS A 954 -11.67 -5.41 8.85
N LEU A 955 -12.21 -6.59 8.52
CA LEU A 955 -12.35 -7.06 7.13
C LEU A 955 -13.80 -7.45 6.83
N GLY A 956 -14.34 -7.03 5.68
CA GLY A 956 -15.76 -7.21 5.36
C GLY A 956 -16.09 -7.55 3.90
N ILE A 957 -17.37 -7.84 3.66
CA ILE A 957 -17.97 -8.04 2.34
C ILE A 957 -19.38 -7.44 2.32
N TYR A 958 -19.79 -6.88 1.18
CA TYR A 958 -21.16 -6.41 0.94
C TYR A 958 -22.06 -7.55 0.48
N GLN A 959 -23.23 -7.70 1.11
CA GLN A 959 -24.28 -8.64 0.71
C GLN A 959 -25.53 -7.90 0.22
N PRO A 960 -26.14 -8.30 -0.92
CA PRO A 960 -27.35 -7.65 -1.42
C PRO A 960 -28.58 -7.99 -0.55
N VAL A 961 -29.40 -6.99 -0.25
CA VAL A 961 -30.62 -7.10 0.55
C VAL A 961 -31.74 -6.32 -0.12
N ALA A 962 -32.95 -6.88 -0.17
CA ALA A 962 -34.13 -6.13 -0.61
C ALA A 962 -34.55 -5.11 0.45
N ALA A 963 -34.98 -3.92 0.04
CA ALA A 963 -35.73 -3.00 0.89
C ALA A 963 -37.05 -2.64 0.19
N PRO A 964 -38.20 -2.61 0.86
CA PRO A 964 -38.43 -2.97 2.26
C PRO A 964 -38.33 -4.49 2.52
N SER A 965 -37.65 -4.91 3.59
CA SER A 965 -37.62 -6.31 4.05
C SER A 965 -37.24 -6.47 5.53
N THR A 966 -37.19 -7.71 6.01
CA THR A 966 -36.63 -8.09 7.31
C THR A 966 -35.70 -9.29 7.16
N ARG A 967 -34.60 -9.31 7.91
CA ARG A 967 -33.63 -10.42 7.95
C ARG A 967 -33.23 -10.73 9.39
N VAL A 968 -32.87 -11.99 9.68
CA VAL A 968 -32.35 -12.38 11.01
C VAL A 968 -30.90 -12.80 10.88
N ASP A 969 -29.99 -12.02 11.45
CA ASP A 969 -28.56 -12.31 11.41
C ASP A 969 -28.15 -13.05 12.69
N TYR A 970 -27.35 -14.11 12.55
CA TYR A 970 -26.77 -14.85 13.66
C TYR A 970 -25.25 -14.67 13.67
N LEU A 971 -24.71 -14.06 14.73
CA LEU A 971 -23.29 -13.68 14.79
C LEU A 971 -22.52 -14.48 15.85
N SER A 972 -21.27 -14.82 15.56
CA SER A 972 -20.36 -15.38 16.57
C SER A 972 -20.01 -14.36 17.66
N THR A 973 -20.00 -14.82 18.91
CA THR A 973 -19.94 -14.03 20.15
C THR A 973 -18.60 -14.17 20.88
N ARG A 974 -17.52 -14.38 20.12
CA ARG A 974 -16.24 -14.85 20.66
C ARG A 974 -15.35 -13.71 21.14
N ASP A 975 -14.67 -13.95 22.26
CA ASP A 975 -13.63 -13.06 22.78
C ASP A 975 -12.60 -12.64 21.70
N GLY A 976 -12.33 -11.34 21.66
CA GLY A 976 -11.45 -10.70 20.68
C GLY A 976 -12.08 -10.48 19.29
N THR A 977 -13.33 -10.87 19.06
CA THR A 977 -14.08 -10.53 17.82
C THR A 977 -15.17 -9.51 18.13
N SER A 978 -15.10 -8.37 17.45
CA SER A 978 -16.17 -7.38 17.38
C SER A 978 -16.66 -7.24 15.94
N TRP A 979 -17.84 -6.66 15.74
CA TRP A 979 -18.51 -6.55 14.45
C TRP A 979 -18.81 -5.09 14.10
N TYR A 980 -18.36 -4.65 12.93
CA TYR A 980 -18.80 -3.40 12.30
C TYR A 980 -19.93 -3.70 11.30
N GLN A 981 -20.85 -2.74 11.12
CA GLN A 981 -21.91 -2.86 10.12
C GLN A 981 -22.27 -1.51 9.50
N GLU A 982 -22.40 -1.53 8.18
CA GLU A 982 -22.82 -0.42 7.35
C GLU A 982 -23.81 -0.92 6.30
N VAL A 983 -24.83 -0.12 5.98
CA VAL A 983 -25.81 -0.45 4.95
C VAL A 983 -25.94 0.72 3.99
N GLN A 984 -25.88 0.43 2.70
CA GLN A 984 -26.10 1.38 1.61
C GLN A 984 -27.41 1.05 0.90
N LEU A 985 -28.34 2.00 0.84
CA LEU A 985 -29.59 1.90 0.09
C LEU A 985 -29.49 2.73 -1.20
N MET A 986 -29.80 2.10 -2.33
CA MET A 986 -29.65 2.76 -3.63
C MET A 986 -30.78 3.78 -3.92
N PRO A 987 -30.46 4.96 -4.48
CA PRO A 987 -29.13 5.48 -4.82
C PRO A 987 -28.58 6.47 -3.77
N GLY A 988 -27.56 6.07 -3.00
CA GLY A 988 -26.76 7.02 -2.23
C GLY A 988 -27.32 7.47 -0.87
N TRP A 989 -28.02 6.60 -0.13
CA TRP A 989 -28.25 6.80 1.32
C TRP A 989 -27.56 5.70 2.10
N GLU A 990 -26.65 6.10 2.99
CA GLU A 990 -25.79 5.20 3.74
C GLU A 990 -26.01 5.38 5.24
N GLN A 991 -25.99 4.27 5.99
CA GLN A 991 -26.16 4.25 7.44
C GLN A 991 -25.22 3.23 8.10
N ARG A 992 -24.66 3.62 9.26
CA ARG A 992 -23.65 2.86 10.02
C ARG A 992 -24.11 2.57 11.43
N HIS A 993 -23.56 1.52 11.99
CA HIS A 993 -23.63 1.20 13.41
C HIS A 993 -22.25 1.15 14.03
N ASP A 994 -22.18 1.36 15.35
CA ASP A 994 -21.00 1.13 16.18
C ASP A 994 -20.36 -0.26 15.99
N GLN A 995 -19.06 -0.34 16.28
CA GLN A 995 -18.30 -1.58 16.42
C GLN A 995 -18.73 -2.30 17.71
N VAL A 996 -19.49 -3.40 17.58
CA VAL A 996 -20.13 -4.09 18.71
C VAL A 996 -19.54 -5.48 18.99
N THR A 997 -19.39 -5.80 20.27
CA THR A 997 -19.14 -7.18 20.73
C THR A 997 -20.44 -7.73 21.29
N TYR A 998 -20.89 -8.87 20.78
CA TYR A 998 -22.12 -9.53 21.23
C TYR A 998 -21.87 -10.64 22.23
N ARG A 999 -22.86 -10.95 23.08
CA ARG A 999 -22.83 -12.03 24.06
C ARG A 999 -23.60 -13.28 23.57
N PRO A 1000 -23.22 -14.51 23.99
CA PRO A 1000 -23.99 -15.72 23.69
C PRO A 1000 -25.48 -15.58 24.05
N GLY A 1001 -26.37 -15.83 23.09
CA GLY A 1001 -27.81 -15.74 23.28
C GLY A 1001 -28.35 -14.31 23.44
N GLU A 1002 -27.56 -13.28 23.12
CA GLU A 1002 -28.03 -11.90 23.08
C GLU A 1002 -29.00 -11.69 21.90
N HIS A 1003 -30.09 -10.97 22.15
CA HIS A 1003 -31.12 -10.64 21.17
C HIS A 1003 -31.18 -9.12 20.99
N VAL A 1004 -30.94 -8.64 19.77
CA VAL A 1004 -30.94 -7.22 19.41
C VAL A 1004 -31.89 -6.98 18.25
N THR A 1005 -32.50 -5.80 18.19
CA THR A 1005 -33.30 -5.35 17.03
C THR A 1005 -32.61 -4.15 16.41
N ARG A 1006 -32.52 -4.10 15.07
CA ARG A 1006 -31.90 -3.00 14.32
C ARG A 1006 -32.79 -2.59 13.15
N SER A 1007 -32.99 -1.30 12.94
CA SER A 1007 -33.84 -0.75 11.87
C SER A 1007 -33.04 0.23 11.02
N TRP A 1008 -32.81 -0.15 9.77
CA TRP A 1008 -32.11 0.66 8.78
C TRP A 1008 -33.11 1.49 7.97
N PHE A 1009 -32.75 2.75 7.70
CA PHE A 1009 -33.53 3.71 6.91
C PHE A 1009 -34.94 3.97 7.45
N SER A 1010 -35.17 3.70 8.73
CA SER A 1010 -36.45 3.96 9.38
C SER A 1010 -36.86 5.44 9.24
N PRO A 1011 -38.17 5.73 9.13
CA PRO A 1011 -38.66 7.10 9.06
C PRO A 1011 -38.29 7.89 10.33
N VAL A 1012 -38.49 9.22 10.29
CA VAL A 1012 -37.92 10.18 11.25
C VAL A 1012 -36.39 10.23 11.20
N THR A 1013 -35.84 10.22 9.98
CA THR A 1013 -34.43 10.50 9.70
C THR A 1013 -34.09 11.94 10.08
N ARG A 1014 -32.94 12.18 10.72
CA ARG A 1014 -32.58 13.51 11.21
C ARG A 1014 -31.09 13.69 11.50
N PRO A 1015 -30.62 14.96 11.62
CA PRO A 1015 -29.34 15.29 12.23
C PRO A 1015 -29.20 14.64 13.62
N ARG A 1016 -28.22 13.74 13.76
CA ARG A 1016 -27.97 12.97 14.98
C ARG A 1016 -26.51 12.54 15.09
N LEU A 1017 -25.99 12.56 16.32
CA LEU A 1017 -24.65 12.07 16.68
C LEU A 1017 -24.64 10.56 16.98
N GLY A 1018 -23.51 9.92 16.73
CA GLY A 1018 -23.31 8.51 17.04
C GLY A 1018 -21.96 8.01 16.55
N PRO A 1019 -21.54 6.81 16.98
CA PRO A 1019 -20.16 6.34 16.89
C PRO A 1019 -19.66 6.08 15.46
N GLY A 1020 -20.55 5.98 14.47
CA GLY A 1020 -20.16 5.92 13.06
C GLY A 1020 -19.47 7.20 12.55
N TYR A 1021 -19.53 8.30 13.31
CA TYR A 1021 -18.79 9.54 13.03
C TYR A 1021 -18.16 10.13 14.30
N TRP A 1022 -17.14 10.98 14.14
CA TRP A 1022 -16.45 11.60 15.28
C TRP A 1022 -17.36 12.56 16.04
N TYR A 1023 -17.31 12.49 17.37
CA TYR A 1023 -18.12 13.35 18.23
C TYR A 1023 -17.61 14.80 18.28
N PRO A 1024 -18.50 15.81 18.28
CA PRO A 1024 -18.14 17.22 18.43
C PRO A 1024 -17.26 17.51 19.66
N TYR A 1025 -16.17 18.25 19.46
CA TYR A 1025 -15.21 18.60 20.51
C TYR A 1025 -14.70 20.04 20.37
N ARG A 1026 -14.10 20.53 21.46
CA ARG A 1026 -13.32 21.78 21.54
C ARG A 1026 -11.92 21.47 22.04
N ASP A 1027 -10.92 22.10 21.42
CA ASP A 1027 -9.51 21.97 21.74
C ASP A 1027 -8.89 23.38 21.84
N GLY A 1028 -8.79 23.92 23.06
CA GLY A 1028 -8.49 25.34 23.26
C GLY A 1028 -9.55 26.27 22.67
N ASP A 1029 -9.18 27.00 21.61
CA ASP A 1029 -10.08 27.89 20.86
C ASP A 1029 -10.61 27.24 19.56
N PHE A 1030 -10.07 26.08 19.16
CA PHE A 1030 -10.54 25.35 17.99
C PHE A 1030 -11.82 24.55 18.31
N PHE A 1031 -12.84 24.70 17.47
CA PHE A 1031 -14.06 23.90 17.49
C PHE A 1031 -14.09 22.95 16.30
N ALA A 1032 -14.40 21.68 16.59
CA ALA A 1032 -14.78 20.69 15.59
C ALA A 1032 -16.20 20.21 15.91
N VAL A 1033 -17.17 20.49 15.04
CA VAL A 1033 -18.57 20.05 15.20
C VAL A 1033 -19.00 19.29 13.94
N ASN A 1034 -19.21 17.98 14.06
CA ASN A 1034 -19.77 17.14 13.00
C ASN A 1034 -21.11 16.57 13.48
N VAL A 1035 -22.19 16.80 12.72
CA VAL A 1035 -23.48 16.15 12.98
C VAL A 1035 -23.98 15.51 11.69
N PRO A 1036 -23.95 14.16 11.59
CA PRO A 1036 -24.48 13.42 10.45
C PRO A 1036 -25.97 13.71 10.18
N PRO A 1037 -26.35 14.11 8.96
CA PRO A 1037 -27.68 14.62 8.65
C PRO A 1037 -28.75 13.52 8.51
N ALA A 1038 -28.34 12.26 8.26
CA ALA A 1038 -29.23 11.17 7.88
C ALA A 1038 -29.27 10.02 8.92
N GLY A 1039 -29.08 10.35 10.20
CA GLY A 1039 -29.12 9.41 11.31
C GLY A 1039 -30.51 8.85 11.65
N GLY A 1040 -30.51 7.70 12.31
CA GLY A 1040 -31.68 6.97 12.79
C GLY A 1040 -31.73 6.84 14.32
N ASP A 1041 -32.47 5.86 14.82
CA ASP A 1041 -32.50 5.53 16.25
C ASP A 1041 -31.37 4.54 16.63
N GLY A 1042 -31.15 4.30 17.92
CA GLY A 1042 -30.32 3.17 18.39
C GLY A 1042 -28.82 3.30 18.13
N GLY A 1043 -28.32 4.53 17.95
CA GLY A 1043 -26.91 4.80 17.65
C GLY A 1043 -26.56 4.79 16.15
N ILE A 1044 -27.56 4.58 15.27
CA ILE A 1044 -27.36 4.62 13.83
C ILE A 1044 -27.13 6.07 13.37
N THR A 1045 -26.02 6.31 12.71
CA THR A 1045 -25.69 7.54 12.00
C THR A 1045 -25.68 7.30 10.49
N GLY A 1046 -25.80 8.35 9.69
CA GLY A 1046 -25.78 8.19 8.23
C GLY A 1046 -25.60 9.48 7.46
N SER A 1047 -25.21 9.31 6.22
CA SER A 1047 -24.93 10.33 5.21
C SER A 1047 -25.84 10.12 3.98
N VAL A 1048 -25.88 11.08 3.07
CA VAL A 1048 -26.53 10.95 1.76
C VAL A 1048 -25.62 11.63 0.75
N ASP A 1049 -25.35 10.97 -0.38
CA ASP A 1049 -24.36 11.39 -1.38
C ASP A 1049 -24.44 12.88 -1.74
N ASP A 1050 -23.27 13.48 -1.97
CA ASP A 1050 -23.16 14.86 -2.42
C ASP A 1050 -23.88 15.06 -3.76
N GLY A 1051 -24.76 16.06 -3.81
CA GLY A 1051 -25.64 16.31 -4.94
C GLY A 1051 -27.00 15.60 -4.88
N VAL A 1052 -27.17 14.58 -4.02
CA VAL A 1052 -28.49 14.00 -3.68
C VAL A 1052 -29.13 14.75 -2.52
N SER A 1053 -28.35 15.18 -1.53
CA SER A 1053 -28.81 16.06 -0.45
C SER A 1053 -28.07 17.40 -0.43
N THR A 1054 -28.64 18.38 0.26
CA THR A 1054 -27.97 19.65 0.60
C THR A 1054 -27.94 19.79 2.11
N VAL A 1055 -26.76 20.00 2.67
CA VAL A 1055 -26.54 20.26 4.11
C VAL A 1055 -26.04 21.70 4.26
N THR A 1056 -26.41 22.36 5.35
CA THR A 1056 -25.92 23.71 5.63
C THR A 1056 -25.73 23.89 7.13
N SER A 1057 -24.48 24.01 7.55
CA SER A 1057 -24.08 24.08 8.96
C SER A 1057 -23.54 25.47 9.32
N ARG A 1058 -23.87 25.95 10.54
CA ARG A 1058 -23.50 27.28 11.05
C ARG A 1058 -23.17 27.23 12.53
N LEU A 1059 -22.03 27.77 12.93
CA LEU A 1059 -21.63 27.91 14.34
C LEU A 1059 -21.68 29.38 14.76
N TYR A 1060 -22.37 29.68 15.86
CA TYR A 1060 -22.47 31.01 16.44
C TYR A 1060 -21.89 31.02 17.85
N GLN A 1061 -21.26 32.13 18.24
CA GLN A 1061 -20.80 32.43 19.59
C GLN A 1061 -21.45 33.74 20.05
N ASN A 1062 -22.11 33.73 21.21
CA ASN A 1062 -22.83 34.87 21.79
C ASN A 1062 -23.74 35.61 20.76
N GLY A 1063 -24.39 34.83 19.89
CA GLY A 1063 -25.28 35.34 18.81
C GLY A 1063 -24.60 35.69 17.48
N THR A 1064 -23.27 35.85 17.43
CA THR A 1064 -22.51 36.20 16.21
C THR A 1064 -22.03 34.95 15.47
N LEU A 1065 -22.13 34.93 14.14
CA LEU A 1065 -21.64 33.83 13.30
C LEU A 1065 -20.11 33.76 13.36
N VAL A 1066 -19.57 32.59 13.65
CA VAL A 1066 -18.12 32.29 13.58
C VAL A 1066 -17.80 31.79 12.18
N GLY A 1067 -16.70 32.25 11.59
CA GLY A 1067 -16.25 31.84 10.26
C GLY A 1067 -17.28 32.19 9.18
N ARG A 1068 -17.69 31.18 8.42
CA ARG A 1068 -18.74 31.26 7.38
C ARG A 1068 -19.74 30.12 7.50
N GLU A 1069 -20.85 30.26 6.79
CA GLU A 1069 -21.75 29.13 6.50
C GLU A 1069 -21.01 28.05 5.71
N GLN A 1070 -21.11 26.79 6.17
CA GLN A 1070 -20.43 25.65 5.53
C GLN A 1070 -21.47 24.73 4.85
N PRO A 1071 -21.28 24.31 3.58
CA PRO A 1071 -22.23 23.50 2.83
C PRO A 1071 -22.16 21.99 3.15
N TYR A 1072 -21.66 21.63 4.34
CA TYR A 1072 -21.33 20.26 4.74
C TYR A 1072 -21.86 19.95 6.14
N GLN A 1073 -21.84 18.67 6.54
CA GLN A 1073 -22.27 18.20 7.87
C GLN A 1073 -21.36 18.63 9.03
N ALA A 1074 -20.13 19.06 8.73
CA ALA A 1074 -19.12 19.44 9.71
C ALA A 1074 -18.70 20.91 9.59
N VAL A 1075 -18.35 21.51 10.74
CA VAL A 1075 -17.74 22.84 10.88
C VAL A 1075 -16.46 22.66 11.71
N GLN A 1076 -15.34 23.15 11.19
CA GLN A 1076 -14.04 23.19 11.86
C GLN A 1076 -13.52 24.63 11.78
N GLU A 1077 -13.52 25.34 12.91
CA GLU A 1077 -13.25 26.78 12.95
C GLU A 1077 -12.58 27.17 14.28
N GLU A 1078 -11.68 28.14 14.25
CA GLU A 1078 -11.21 28.84 15.46
C GLU A 1078 -12.29 29.81 15.94
N VAL A 1079 -12.75 29.66 17.18
CA VAL A 1079 -13.71 30.62 17.78
C VAL A 1079 -12.96 31.76 18.46
N PRO A 1080 -13.51 33.00 18.46
CA PRO A 1080 -12.94 34.08 19.25
C PRO A 1080 -12.74 33.68 20.73
N PRO A 1081 -11.56 33.96 21.33
CA PRO A 1081 -11.26 33.58 22.71
C PRO A 1081 -12.15 34.35 23.69
N THR A 1082 -12.52 33.69 24.79
CA THR A 1082 -13.43 34.26 25.81
C THR A 1082 -12.93 33.99 27.22
N ASP A 1083 -13.03 34.99 28.09
CA ASP A 1083 -12.76 34.88 29.52
C ASP A 1083 -13.91 34.14 30.23
N GLY A 1084 -13.77 32.82 30.37
CA GLY A 1084 -14.75 31.95 31.03
C GLY A 1084 -15.70 31.23 30.06
N THR A 1085 -16.95 31.03 30.49
CA THR A 1085 -17.98 30.30 29.73
C THR A 1085 -18.71 31.23 28.76
N ALA A 1086 -18.83 30.82 27.49
CA ALA A 1086 -19.62 31.51 26.47
C ALA A 1086 -20.81 30.66 25.99
N GLU A 1087 -21.82 31.32 25.45
CA GLU A 1087 -22.95 30.68 24.78
C GLU A 1087 -22.57 30.38 23.32
N TYR A 1088 -22.81 29.15 22.88
CA TYR A 1088 -22.65 28.73 21.51
C TYR A 1088 -23.97 28.20 20.96
N ARG A 1089 -24.24 28.46 19.68
CA ARG A 1089 -25.38 27.89 18.96
C ARG A 1089 -24.90 27.26 17.66
N PHE A 1090 -25.16 25.98 17.49
CA PHE A 1090 -24.93 25.27 16.23
C PHE A 1090 -26.28 25.07 15.52
N GLU A 1091 -26.34 25.39 14.23
CA GLU A 1091 -27.52 25.13 13.39
C GLU A 1091 -27.13 24.26 12.21
N GLN A 1092 -28.01 23.30 11.88
CA GLN A 1092 -27.90 22.51 10.66
C GLN A 1092 -29.27 22.42 9.97
N ASP A 1093 -29.34 22.90 8.73
CA ASP A 1093 -30.44 22.64 7.80
C ASP A 1093 -30.04 21.46 6.86
N THR A 1094 -31.00 20.63 6.49
CA THR A 1094 -30.83 19.58 5.47
C THR A 1094 -32.06 19.54 4.56
N THR A 1095 -31.86 19.35 3.26
CA THR A 1095 -32.92 19.10 2.27
C THR A 1095 -32.55 17.96 1.32
N ARG A 1096 -33.52 17.12 0.96
CA ARG A 1096 -33.37 16.00 0.02
C ARG A 1096 -34.63 15.82 -0.84
N PRO A 1097 -34.52 15.24 -2.06
CA PRO A 1097 -35.68 15.00 -2.92
C PRO A 1097 -36.68 14.03 -2.27
N ALA A 1098 -37.96 14.19 -2.61
CA ALA A 1098 -39.04 13.35 -2.08
C ALA A 1098 -39.15 11.98 -2.77
N ASP A 1099 -38.43 11.78 -3.86
CA ASP A 1099 -38.39 10.55 -4.67
C ASP A 1099 -36.89 10.21 -4.84
N PRO A 1100 -36.42 9.00 -4.48
CA PRO A 1100 -37.15 7.84 -3.95
C PRO A 1100 -37.38 7.85 -2.43
N TRP A 1101 -36.91 8.87 -1.70
CA TRP A 1101 -36.79 8.80 -0.23
C TRP A 1101 -38.09 8.92 0.58
N VAL A 1102 -39.15 9.51 0.02
CA VAL A 1102 -40.52 9.69 0.55
C VAL A 1102 -40.66 10.47 1.87
N THR A 1103 -39.74 10.36 2.82
CA THR A 1103 -39.84 10.90 4.20
C THR A 1103 -38.65 11.78 4.58
N SER A 1104 -38.84 12.59 5.62
CA SER A 1104 -37.85 13.50 6.23
C SER A 1104 -37.15 14.38 5.18
N THR A 1105 -37.94 14.95 4.25
CA THR A 1105 -37.44 15.65 3.05
C THR A 1105 -36.75 16.98 3.36
N ARG A 1106 -37.00 17.53 4.55
CA ARG A 1106 -36.30 18.67 5.10
C ARG A 1106 -36.19 18.55 6.62
N THR A 1107 -35.03 18.87 7.16
CA THR A 1107 -34.81 19.03 8.60
C THR A 1107 -34.17 20.37 8.92
N ARG A 1108 -34.48 20.90 10.10
CA ARG A 1108 -33.72 21.98 10.74
C ARG A 1108 -33.48 21.61 12.19
N THR A 1109 -32.22 21.57 12.60
CA THR A 1109 -31.85 21.33 13.99
C THR A 1109 -30.99 22.47 14.52
N VAL A 1110 -31.29 22.91 15.74
CA VAL A 1110 -30.61 24.00 16.44
C VAL A 1110 -30.24 23.49 17.83
N TRP A 1111 -28.95 23.53 18.15
CA TRP A 1111 -28.42 23.28 19.47
C TRP A 1111 -27.94 24.60 20.06
N ALA A 1112 -28.31 24.91 21.29
CA ALA A 1112 -27.66 25.98 22.06
C ALA A 1112 -27.04 25.37 23.31
N PHE A 1113 -25.77 25.69 23.58
CA PHE A 1113 -24.99 25.06 24.63
C PHE A 1113 -23.93 26.00 25.19
N HIS A 1114 -23.43 25.69 26.38
CA HIS A 1114 -22.41 26.49 27.05
C HIS A 1114 -21.05 25.78 27.02
N SER A 1115 -19.98 26.53 26.75
CA SER A 1115 -18.61 25.99 26.74
C SER A 1115 -17.62 27.03 27.27
N ALA A 1116 -16.78 26.63 28.21
CA ALA A 1116 -15.56 27.35 28.56
C ALA A 1116 -14.38 26.81 27.76
N ARG A 1117 -13.31 27.61 27.62
CA ARG A 1117 -12.03 27.15 27.07
C ARG A 1117 -11.48 26.02 27.97
N PRO A 1118 -11.30 24.78 27.47
CA PRO A 1118 -10.81 23.69 28.28
C PRO A 1118 -9.27 23.67 28.27
N ALA A 1119 -8.66 23.03 29.27
CA ALA A 1119 -7.20 22.88 29.36
C ALA A 1119 -6.66 21.79 28.42
N ASP A 1120 -7.41 20.70 28.32
CA ASP A 1120 -7.25 19.60 27.37
C ASP A 1120 -8.50 19.52 26.47
N ARG A 1121 -8.51 18.67 25.45
CA ARG A 1121 -9.71 18.49 24.61
C ARG A 1121 -10.94 18.07 25.42
N ALA A 1122 -12.09 18.67 25.11
CA ALA A 1122 -13.38 18.33 25.71
C ALA A 1122 -14.48 18.08 24.66
N LEU A 1123 -15.28 17.03 24.85
CA LEU A 1123 -16.49 16.77 24.05
C LEU A 1123 -17.58 17.82 24.36
N LEU A 1124 -18.32 18.25 23.33
CA LEU A 1124 -19.34 19.29 23.44
C LEU A 1124 -20.72 18.73 23.86
N PRO A 1125 -21.49 19.43 24.73
CA PRO A 1125 -22.70 18.89 25.34
C PRO A 1125 -23.96 19.03 24.46
N LEU A 1126 -23.85 18.70 23.17
CA LEU A 1126 -24.99 18.72 22.24
C LEU A 1126 -26.03 17.65 22.64
N LEU A 1127 -27.24 18.10 22.98
CA LEU A 1127 -28.39 17.23 23.24
C LEU A 1127 -28.87 16.54 21.95
N GLN A 1128 -29.18 15.25 22.05
CA GLN A 1128 -29.76 14.45 20.97
C GLN A 1128 -31.26 14.23 21.20
N LEU A 1129 -31.99 13.86 20.13
CA LEU A 1129 -33.40 13.45 20.19
C LEU A 1129 -33.61 12.08 19.53
N ASP A 1130 -34.43 11.25 20.17
CA ASP A 1130 -34.85 9.90 19.76
C ASP A 1130 -36.37 9.79 19.65
N TYR A 1131 -36.88 9.20 18.56
CA TYR A 1131 -38.30 9.20 18.21
C TYR A 1131 -38.83 7.79 17.92
N ARG A 1132 -39.46 7.17 18.91
CA ARG A 1132 -40.02 5.82 18.75
C ARG A 1132 -41.44 5.89 18.17
N ILE A 1133 -41.61 5.44 16.93
CA ILE A 1133 -42.88 5.43 16.19
C ILE A 1133 -43.02 4.10 15.44
N ASP A 1134 -44.07 3.34 15.74
CA ASP A 1134 -44.32 2.03 15.11
C ASP A 1134 -44.85 2.21 13.66
N THR A 1135 -43.99 2.16 12.64
CA THR A 1135 -44.39 2.19 11.23
C THR A 1135 -44.31 0.81 10.57
N ASP A 1136 -44.94 0.63 9.42
CA ASP A 1136 -44.57 -0.46 8.52
C ASP A 1136 -43.19 -0.22 7.87
N LEU A 1137 -42.70 -1.21 7.13
CA LEU A 1137 -41.40 -1.15 6.44
C LEU A 1137 -41.34 -0.08 5.33
N THR A 1138 -42.50 0.44 4.88
CA THR A 1138 -42.58 1.55 3.92
C THR A 1138 -42.58 2.92 4.59
N GLY A 1139 -42.43 2.97 5.93
CA GLY A 1139 -42.46 4.18 6.73
C GLY A 1139 -43.86 4.78 6.89
N ALA A 1140 -44.91 3.97 6.72
CA ALA A 1140 -46.30 4.41 6.85
C ALA A 1140 -46.95 3.98 8.17
N VAL A 1141 -47.87 4.82 8.64
CA VAL A 1141 -48.81 4.52 9.72
C VAL A 1141 -50.23 4.65 9.19
N ARG A 1142 -51.13 3.77 9.63
CA ARG A 1142 -52.52 3.74 9.16
C ARG A 1142 -53.27 5.05 9.47
N ALA A 1143 -53.88 5.67 8.48
CA ALA A 1143 -54.74 6.84 8.67
C ALA A 1143 -55.96 6.52 9.56
N GLY A 1144 -56.41 7.51 10.35
CA GLY A 1144 -57.49 7.38 11.33
C GLY A 1144 -57.17 6.50 12.55
N SER A 1145 -55.96 5.94 12.64
CA SER A 1145 -55.53 5.08 13.75
C SER A 1145 -55.10 5.88 14.99
N GLN A 1146 -54.76 5.16 16.05
CA GLN A 1146 -54.24 5.71 17.30
C GLN A 1146 -52.87 5.11 17.58
N GLN A 1147 -51.88 5.97 17.75
CA GLN A 1147 -50.45 5.64 17.74
C GLN A 1147 -49.78 6.09 19.02
N LYS A 1148 -48.84 5.30 19.52
CA LYS A 1148 -47.93 5.70 20.61
C LYS A 1148 -46.70 6.36 20.01
N ILE A 1149 -46.25 7.45 20.62
CA ILE A 1149 -44.99 8.09 20.25
C ILE A 1149 -44.11 8.13 21.50
N GLY A 1150 -42.89 7.63 21.40
CA GLY A 1150 -41.83 7.89 22.36
C GLY A 1150 -40.97 9.05 21.91
N LEU A 1151 -40.60 9.93 22.84
CA LEU A 1151 -39.53 10.92 22.66
C LEU A 1151 -38.50 10.67 23.76
N ALA A 1152 -37.21 10.66 23.43
CA ALA A 1152 -36.15 10.69 24.43
C ALA A 1152 -35.08 11.70 24.05
N ALA A 1153 -34.34 12.18 25.05
CA ALA A 1153 -33.23 13.09 24.88
C ALA A 1153 -32.05 12.66 25.77
N SER A 1154 -30.84 12.79 25.24
CA SER A 1154 -29.59 12.36 25.89
C SER A 1154 -28.41 13.24 25.41
N HIS A 1155 -27.29 13.19 26.13
CA HIS A 1155 -26.02 13.76 25.66
C HIS A 1155 -25.14 12.64 25.07
N VAL A 1156 -24.00 13.03 24.48
CA VAL A 1156 -22.86 12.14 24.29
C VAL A 1156 -22.23 11.85 25.66
N ASP A 1157 -21.89 10.59 25.94
CA ASP A 1157 -21.26 10.21 27.20
C ASP A 1157 -19.90 10.92 27.38
N GLY A 1158 -19.66 11.47 28.57
CA GLY A 1158 -18.44 12.23 28.88
C GLY A 1158 -18.40 13.67 28.36
N ALA A 1159 -19.49 14.20 27.76
CA ALA A 1159 -19.53 15.59 27.30
C ALA A 1159 -19.40 16.61 28.44
N ALA A 1160 -18.49 17.57 28.29
CA ALA A 1160 -18.20 18.57 29.31
C ALA A 1160 -19.32 19.62 29.35
N GLY A 1161 -19.85 19.90 30.55
CA GLY A 1161 -20.95 20.84 30.73
C GLY A 1161 -22.35 20.29 30.42
N ALA A 1162 -22.49 18.97 30.19
CA ALA A 1162 -23.78 18.30 30.10
C ALA A 1162 -24.45 18.15 31.47
N GLY A 1163 -25.78 18.35 31.55
CA GLY A 1163 -26.57 18.19 32.77
C GLY A 1163 -27.65 17.11 32.65
N PRO A 1164 -28.29 16.70 33.76
CA PRO A 1164 -29.53 15.92 33.73
C PRO A 1164 -30.63 16.59 32.88
N VAL A 1165 -31.18 15.83 31.93
CA VAL A 1165 -32.28 16.30 31.06
C VAL A 1165 -33.55 16.59 31.88
N THR A 1166 -34.02 17.84 31.87
CA THR A 1166 -35.13 18.30 32.73
C THR A 1166 -36.48 18.43 32.03
N GLY A 1167 -36.52 18.51 30.70
CA GLY A 1167 -37.79 18.69 29.98
C GLY A 1167 -37.68 18.58 28.48
N ALA A 1168 -38.81 18.28 27.84
CA ALA A 1168 -38.98 18.26 26.40
C ALA A 1168 -40.38 18.72 25.98
N THR A 1169 -40.53 19.09 24.70
CA THR A 1169 -41.80 19.38 24.06
C THR A 1169 -41.91 18.64 22.73
N LEU A 1170 -43.14 18.41 22.26
CA LEU A 1170 -43.42 17.80 20.96
C LEU A 1170 -44.66 18.47 20.35
N SER A 1171 -44.60 18.73 19.05
CA SER A 1171 -45.70 19.20 18.21
C SER A 1171 -45.71 18.42 16.89
N VAL A 1172 -46.89 18.29 16.29
CA VAL A 1172 -47.10 17.66 14.98
C VAL A 1172 -47.74 18.63 13.98
N SER A 1173 -47.44 18.44 12.70
CA SER A 1173 -48.08 19.13 11.57
C SER A 1173 -48.55 18.09 10.55
N TYR A 1174 -49.67 18.37 9.88
CA TYR A 1174 -50.24 17.54 8.80
C TYR A 1174 -50.22 18.26 7.43
N ASP A 1175 -49.51 19.39 7.36
CA ASP A 1175 -49.49 20.36 6.26
C ASP A 1175 -48.07 20.86 5.98
N ASP A 1176 -47.10 19.92 6.01
CA ASP A 1176 -45.67 20.14 5.74
C ASP A 1176 -45.03 21.31 6.54
N GLY A 1177 -45.47 21.48 7.80
CA GLY A 1177 -44.94 22.45 8.76
C GLY A 1177 -45.65 23.82 8.77
N ALA A 1178 -46.71 24.01 7.96
CA ALA A 1178 -47.44 25.28 7.92
C ALA A 1178 -48.24 25.56 9.21
N THR A 1179 -48.83 24.55 9.85
CA THR A 1179 -49.49 24.68 11.16
C THR A 1179 -49.06 23.56 12.12
N TRP A 1180 -48.78 23.93 13.38
CA TRP A 1180 -48.26 23.03 14.41
C TRP A 1180 -49.26 22.85 15.56
N GLN A 1181 -49.51 21.60 15.93
CA GLN A 1181 -50.40 21.19 17.01
C GLN A 1181 -49.58 20.59 18.17
N PRO A 1182 -49.66 21.12 19.41
CA PRO A 1182 -48.88 20.62 20.53
C PRO A 1182 -49.36 19.24 21.00
N VAL A 1183 -48.41 18.38 21.39
CA VAL A 1183 -48.65 17.02 21.88
C VAL A 1183 -48.39 16.96 23.38
N SER A 1184 -49.35 16.41 24.13
CA SER A 1184 -49.19 16.20 25.58
C SER A 1184 -48.24 15.02 25.86
N LEU A 1185 -47.04 15.34 26.35
CA LEU A 1185 -46.03 14.38 26.77
C LEU A 1185 -46.23 13.96 28.23
N THR A 1186 -46.10 12.66 28.51
CA THR A 1186 -46.02 12.09 29.87
C THR A 1186 -44.62 11.55 30.10
N ALA A 1187 -43.95 11.95 31.18
CA ALA A 1187 -42.59 11.48 31.48
C ALA A 1187 -42.56 9.97 31.74
N ALA A 1188 -41.52 9.31 31.25
CA ALA A 1188 -41.25 7.87 31.41
C ALA A 1188 -39.94 7.57 32.15
N GLY A 1189 -39.21 8.62 32.61
CA GLY A 1189 -37.96 8.53 33.35
C GLY A 1189 -36.72 8.61 32.45
N GLY A 1190 -35.56 8.95 33.02
CA GLY A 1190 -34.26 8.95 32.32
C GLY A 1190 -34.23 9.75 31.02
N GLY A 1191 -34.76 10.98 31.02
CA GLY A 1191 -34.81 11.81 29.80
C GLY A 1191 -35.78 11.31 28.71
N SER A 1192 -36.77 10.48 29.07
CA SER A 1192 -37.77 9.96 28.12
C SER A 1192 -39.21 10.34 28.45
N TRP A 1193 -40.04 10.42 27.40
CA TRP A 1193 -41.46 10.76 27.43
C TRP A 1193 -42.25 9.88 26.47
N LYS A 1194 -43.56 9.78 26.72
CA LYS A 1194 -44.53 9.05 25.90
C LYS A 1194 -45.75 9.93 25.63
N ALA A 1195 -46.29 9.83 24.43
CA ALA A 1195 -47.56 10.40 24.02
C ALA A 1195 -48.43 9.37 23.31
N THR A 1196 -49.70 9.72 23.11
CA THR A 1196 -50.62 8.95 22.27
C THR A 1196 -51.38 9.93 21.39
N LEU A 1197 -51.29 9.75 20.07
CA LEU A 1197 -51.97 10.57 19.08
C LEU A 1197 -53.06 9.76 18.38
N ARG A 1198 -54.11 10.46 17.93
CA ARG A 1198 -55.10 9.94 16.99
C ARG A 1198 -54.93 10.71 15.69
N TYR A 1199 -54.65 10.00 14.61
CA TYR A 1199 -54.41 10.63 13.31
C TYR A 1199 -55.72 10.98 12.58
N PRO A 1200 -55.70 11.97 11.68
CA PRO A 1200 -56.82 12.22 10.78
C PRO A 1200 -57.05 11.01 9.86
N SER A 1201 -58.27 10.87 9.36
CA SER A 1201 -58.64 9.79 8.42
C SER A 1201 -58.15 10.03 6.98
N SER A 1202 -57.54 11.19 6.71
CA SER A 1202 -56.92 11.53 5.44
C SER A 1202 -55.49 11.01 5.37
N THR A 1203 -55.13 10.44 4.22
CA THR A 1203 -53.73 10.13 3.86
C THR A 1203 -52.89 11.39 3.73
N GLY A 1204 -51.58 11.29 3.93
CA GLY A 1204 -50.66 12.44 3.85
C GLY A 1204 -49.35 12.14 4.55
N PHE A 1205 -48.79 13.16 5.21
CA PHE A 1205 -47.58 13.04 6.01
C PHE A 1205 -47.77 13.67 7.38
N VAL A 1206 -46.96 13.23 8.35
CA VAL A 1206 -46.79 13.95 9.62
C VAL A 1206 -45.40 14.54 9.67
N SER A 1207 -45.33 15.84 9.96
CA SER A 1207 -44.09 16.53 10.30
C SER A 1207 -43.98 16.66 11.82
N LEU A 1208 -42.76 16.58 12.36
CA LEU A 1208 -42.49 16.62 13.80
C LEU A 1208 -41.67 17.86 14.17
N LYS A 1209 -41.98 18.45 15.32
CA LYS A 1209 -41.17 19.52 15.92
C LYS A 1209 -41.03 19.25 17.41
N ALA A 1210 -39.81 19.06 17.89
CA ALA A 1210 -39.54 18.76 19.28
C ALA A 1210 -38.41 19.62 19.84
N THR A 1211 -38.40 19.78 21.15
CA THR A 1211 -37.30 20.42 21.87
C THR A 1211 -36.95 19.62 23.12
N ALA A 1212 -35.70 19.72 23.59
CA ALA A 1212 -35.29 19.25 24.91
C ALA A 1212 -34.30 20.22 25.56
N ARG A 1213 -34.17 20.12 26.90
CA ARG A 1213 -33.22 20.90 27.71
C ARG A 1213 -32.73 20.11 28.94
N ASP A 1214 -31.54 20.45 29.42
CA ASP A 1214 -31.01 20.00 30.71
C ASP A 1214 -31.16 21.06 31.81
N ASP A 1215 -30.46 20.91 32.95
CA ASP A 1215 -30.33 21.90 34.02
C ASP A 1215 -29.04 22.75 33.92
N ALA A 1216 -28.10 22.39 33.06
CA ALA A 1216 -26.91 23.18 32.72
C ALA A 1216 -27.19 24.29 31.69
N GLY A 1217 -28.40 24.33 31.13
CA GLY A 1217 -28.87 25.34 30.18
C GLY A 1217 -28.61 24.99 28.71
N ASN A 1218 -28.20 23.76 28.42
CA ASN A 1218 -28.10 23.27 27.05
C ASN A 1218 -29.50 22.91 26.52
N THR A 1219 -29.72 23.15 25.23
CA THR A 1219 -31.00 22.89 24.55
C THR A 1219 -30.80 22.35 23.15
N VAL A 1220 -31.79 21.60 22.67
CA VAL A 1220 -31.93 21.23 21.26
C VAL A 1220 -33.36 21.51 20.80
N ALA A 1221 -33.50 21.99 19.57
CA ALA A 1221 -34.77 22.14 18.87
C ALA A 1221 -34.64 21.53 17.47
N GLN A 1222 -35.51 20.58 17.14
CA GLN A 1222 -35.47 19.83 15.88
C GLN A 1222 -36.83 19.85 15.19
N GLU A 1223 -36.83 20.20 13.91
CA GLU A 1223 -37.98 20.22 13.01
C GLU A 1223 -37.72 19.27 11.84
N ILE A 1224 -38.65 18.35 11.58
CA ILE A 1224 -38.55 17.26 10.61
C ILE A 1224 -39.81 17.28 9.75
N ILE A 1225 -39.67 17.74 8.50
CA ILE A 1225 -40.77 17.83 7.54
C ILE A 1225 -40.98 16.47 6.86
N ARG A 1226 -42.24 16.01 6.83
CA ARG A 1226 -42.64 14.67 6.36
C ARG A 1226 -41.92 13.51 7.07
N ALA A 1227 -41.77 13.61 8.38
CA ALA A 1227 -41.09 12.61 9.21
C ALA A 1227 -41.57 11.16 8.95
N TYR A 1228 -42.87 10.93 8.75
CA TYR A 1228 -43.45 9.65 8.32
C TYR A 1228 -44.76 9.83 7.54
N ARG A 1229 -45.21 8.78 6.85
CA ARG A 1229 -46.41 8.78 5.99
C ARG A 1229 -47.68 8.35 6.76
N LEU A 1230 -48.83 8.91 6.39
CA LEU A 1230 -50.16 8.41 6.74
C LEU A 1230 -50.81 7.77 5.51
N ALA A 1231 -51.17 6.49 5.60
CA ALA A 1231 -51.71 5.67 4.50
C ALA A 1231 -53.03 4.95 4.88
#